data_AF-A0A9P6N8L6-F1
#
_entry.id   AF-A0A9P6N8L6-F1
#
_cell.length_a   1.000
_cell.length_b   1.000
_cell.length_c   1.000
_cell.angle_alpha   90.00
_cell.angle_beta   90.00
_cell.angle_gamma   90.00
#
_symmetry.space_group_name_H-M   'P 1'
#
loop_
_entity.id
_entity.type
_entity.pdbx_description
1 polymer ?
#
loop_
_entity_poly.entity_id
_entity_poly.type
_entity_poly.pdbx_seq_one_letter_code
_entity_poly.pdbx_strand_id
1 'polypeptide(L)'
;MSSTAHRQTHLETIFGSEILKTIKSANILVVGAGGIGCELLKNLVCTGFGHITIIDLDTIDTSNLNRQFLFQTRHVKRPKAIVARETASAFNPAVSITALQANILEPTYSADFFSSFDLVLNALDNLTARRHVNKICVAARVPLVESGTAGYTGQVQPIINRSVECYDCQPKPVAKSFPVCTIRSTPSTPIHCIVWAKSFLFGWLFGPEEDSDGAELDEALKNGESMEELKNLRVENTEMKEIRKGLDKSEAVERVFEKIFAKDIHRLLAMKTMWTHRTPPTPLSFQTLKTALEKRAPEASPAPTAGLLKDQQTLDLNGSFALFCSSLTALGSRIESDPSKEPLTWDKDDSEALDFVTAAANLRASVFGIPLKTRFEVKEMAGNIIPAIATTNSAVSALIVFQAIQILTQTPLIKSTRPWYAKSSERIILPADLDPPNPSCAVCGVVYASATVCKSTTLGEFLEQAVGDRFGDLEGIMVQEGDRLILDPDFRDNEEKSLVELELVGQGKLVSVTDEDEVFVPVIFILKWLAIISFLTSGSGNKHWRMLIRVFIFLCSAEERQEEDGIKKKKILAIDGLPDSIPKRPAKPEEPKEDDEEDDGEIEMIAKPGLLKRPEAEVEKGVSEEEEARVRKKRKLEQEGEKDGVVVIY
;
A
#
# COMPACT_ATOMS: atom_id res chain seq x y z
N MET A 1 -3.31 26.98 -34.27
CA MET A 1 -4.38 26.02 -34.64
C MET A 1 -3.91 24.90 -35.58
N SER A 2 -2.89 25.10 -36.44
CA SER A 2 -2.40 24.05 -37.37
C SER A 2 -1.59 22.88 -36.72
N SER A 3 -0.94 23.07 -35.56
CA SER A 3 -0.08 22.03 -34.96
C SER A 3 -0.83 20.93 -34.19
N THR A 4 -2.00 21.22 -33.62
CA THR A 4 -2.76 20.26 -32.80
C THR A 4 -3.51 19.23 -33.67
N ALA A 5 -4.04 19.67 -34.81
CA ALA A 5 -4.79 18.81 -35.74
C ALA A 5 -3.89 17.73 -36.39
N HIS A 6 -2.65 18.06 -36.74
CA HIS A 6 -1.70 17.08 -37.28
C HIS A 6 -1.17 16.08 -36.24
N ARG A 7 -1.04 16.50 -34.98
CA ARG A 7 -0.52 15.64 -33.91
C ARG A 7 -1.41 14.43 -33.62
N GLN A 8 -2.72 14.57 -33.86
CA GLN A 8 -3.72 13.55 -33.52
C GLN A 8 -4.21 12.75 -34.72
N THR A 9 -3.76 13.06 -35.94
CA THR A 9 -4.24 12.41 -37.17
C THR A 9 -4.13 10.88 -37.12
N HIS A 10 -2.99 10.34 -36.66
CA HIS A 10 -2.82 8.89 -36.56
C HIS A 10 -3.69 8.27 -35.46
N LEU A 11 -3.86 8.96 -34.33
CA LEU A 11 -4.72 8.49 -33.25
C LEU A 11 -6.19 8.48 -33.71
N GLU A 12 -6.62 9.48 -34.49
CA GLU A 12 -7.98 9.56 -35.04
C GLU A 12 -8.21 8.48 -36.09
N THR A 13 -7.18 8.16 -36.88
CA THR A 13 -7.23 7.07 -37.85
C THR A 13 -7.37 5.70 -37.17
N ILE A 14 -6.69 5.49 -36.03
CA ILE A 14 -6.69 4.21 -35.31
C ILE A 14 -7.96 4.04 -34.45
N PHE A 15 -8.30 5.05 -33.65
CA PHE A 15 -9.36 4.96 -32.65
C PHE A 15 -10.72 5.48 -33.16
N GLY A 16 -10.73 6.29 -34.21
CA GLY A 16 -11.92 7.03 -34.64
C GLY A 16 -12.20 8.27 -33.78
N SER A 17 -13.03 9.17 -34.31
CA SER A 17 -13.34 10.46 -33.70
C SER A 17 -14.07 10.34 -32.36
N GLU A 18 -14.96 9.36 -32.22
CA GLU A 18 -15.78 9.18 -31.01
C GLU A 18 -14.93 8.75 -29.81
N ILE A 19 -14.07 7.74 -29.97
CA ILE A 19 -13.16 7.31 -28.89
C ILE A 19 -12.24 8.45 -28.49
N LEU A 20 -11.68 9.17 -29.47
CA LEU A 20 -10.85 10.33 -29.19
C LEU A 20 -11.58 11.43 -28.43
N LYS A 21 -12.84 11.69 -28.76
CA LYS A 21 -13.66 12.65 -28.04
C LYS A 21 -13.86 12.21 -26.59
N THR A 22 -14.18 10.93 -26.35
CA THR A 22 -14.33 10.36 -25.01
C THR A 22 -13.07 10.51 -24.16
N ILE A 23 -11.90 10.11 -24.67
CA ILE A 23 -10.65 10.20 -23.88
C ILE A 23 -10.22 11.66 -23.66
N LYS A 24 -10.51 12.57 -24.59
CA LYS A 24 -10.23 14.00 -24.43
C LYS A 24 -11.08 14.64 -23.33
N SER A 25 -12.33 14.21 -23.17
CA SER A 25 -13.21 14.72 -22.10
C SER A 25 -13.00 14.02 -20.76
N ALA A 26 -12.35 12.86 -20.73
CA ALA A 26 -12.22 12.06 -19.53
C ALA A 26 -11.31 12.72 -18.47
N ASN A 27 -11.78 12.71 -17.22
CA ASN A 27 -11.05 13.12 -16.03
C ASN A 27 -10.41 11.89 -15.38
N ILE A 28 -9.08 11.81 -15.45
CA ILE A 28 -8.30 10.65 -14.99
C ILE A 28 -7.53 11.00 -13.71
N LEU A 29 -7.58 10.11 -12.73
CA LEU A 29 -6.67 10.15 -11.57
C LEU A 29 -5.58 9.11 -11.73
N VAL A 30 -4.32 9.53 -11.62
CA VAL A 30 -3.14 8.65 -11.56
C VAL A 30 -2.58 8.71 -10.14
N VAL A 31 -2.58 7.57 -9.45
CA VAL A 31 -2.07 7.46 -8.08
C VAL A 31 -0.68 6.84 -8.10
N GLY A 32 0.35 7.66 -7.90
CA GLY A 32 1.76 7.30 -7.99
C GLY A 32 2.46 7.85 -9.23
N ALA A 33 3.62 8.46 -9.03
CA ALA A 33 4.52 9.02 -10.04
C ALA A 33 5.87 8.27 -10.11
N GLY A 34 5.87 6.99 -9.70
CA GLY A 34 7.03 6.10 -9.75
C GLY A 34 7.33 5.55 -11.15
N GLY A 35 7.86 4.32 -11.22
CA GLY A 35 8.26 3.68 -12.48
C GLY A 35 7.12 3.54 -13.48
N ILE A 36 6.00 2.93 -13.06
CA ILE A 36 4.78 2.84 -13.87
C ILE A 36 4.19 4.23 -14.10
N GLY A 37 4.12 5.07 -13.06
CA GLY A 37 3.50 6.40 -13.12
C GLY A 37 4.10 7.32 -14.18
N CYS A 38 5.44 7.33 -14.32
CA CYS A 38 6.12 8.12 -15.35
C CYS A 38 5.77 7.68 -16.78
N GLU A 39 5.84 6.36 -17.04
CA GLU A 39 5.49 5.78 -18.35
C GLU A 39 4.01 5.94 -18.66
N LEU A 40 3.14 5.77 -17.66
CA LEU A 40 1.70 5.94 -17.77
C LEU A 40 1.34 7.39 -18.10
N LEU A 41 1.91 8.37 -17.37
CA LEU A 41 1.64 9.79 -17.64
C LEU A 41 2.06 10.17 -19.07
N LYS A 42 3.22 9.70 -19.53
CA LYS A 42 3.63 9.86 -20.94
C LYS A 42 2.60 9.27 -21.89
N ASN A 43 2.19 8.01 -21.67
CA ASN A 43 1.24 7.34 -22.54
C ASN A 43 -0.11 8.09 -22.60
N LEU A 44 -0.65 8.52 -21.46
CA LEU A 44 -1.91 9.27 -21.40
C LEU A 44 -1.81 10.59 -22.18
N VAL A 45 -0.74 11.36 -21.94
CA VAL A 45 -0.50 12.65 -22.60
C VAL A 45 -0.31 12.50 -24.12
N CYS A 46 0.47 11.50 -24.54
CA CYS A 46 0.71 11.20 -25.95
C CYS A 46 -0.52 10.62 -26.65
N THR A 47 -1.39 9.89 -25.93
CA THR A 47 -2.66 9.34 -26.47
C THR A 47 -3.77 10.40 -26.51
N GLY A 48 -3.57 11.54 -25.84
CA GLY A 48 -4.47 12.69 -25.92
C GLY A 48 -5.61 12.68 -24.90
N PHE A 49 -5.44 11.99 -23.77
CA PHE A 49 -6.31 12.18 -22.60
C PHE A 49 -6.27 13.65 -22.17
N GLY A 50 -7.43 14.29 -21.98
CA GLY A 50 -7.46 15.74 -21.83
C GLY A 50 -7.20 16.24 -20.41
N HIS A 51 -7.69 15.52 -19.40
CA HIS A 51 -7.65 15.97 -18.01
C HIS A 51 -7.04 14.89 -17.11
N ILE A 52 -5.88 15.18 -16.54
CA ILE A 52 -5.13 14.22 -15.72
C ILE A 52 -4.80 14.89 -14.38
N THR A 53 -5.14 14.23 -13.28
CA THR A 53 -4.62 14.55 -11.94
C THR A 53 -3.63 13.46 -11.56
N ILE A 54 -2.40 13.83 -11.20
CA ILE A 54 -1.38 12.91 -10.68
C ILE A 54 -1.07 13.26 -9.23
N ILE A 55 -1.06 12.25 -8.36
CA ILE A 55 -0.75 12.38 -6.94
C ILE A 55 0.40 11.45 -6.54
N ASP A 56 1.37 11.97 -5.80
CA ASP A 56 2.48 11.22 -5.22
C ASP A 56 3.01 11.97 -3.99
N LEU A 57 3.36 11.27 -2.92
CA LEU A 57 3.83 11.87 -1.68
C LEU A 57 5.35 12.11 -1.66
N ASP A 58 6.10 11.39 -2.50
CA ASP A 58 7.55 11.32 -2.44
C ASP A 58 8.25 12.48 -3.16
N THR A 59 9.53 12.64 -2.80
CA THR A 59 10.51 13.38 -3.58
C THR A 59 11.40 12.45 -4.41
N ILE A 60 12.08 13.01 -5.40
CA ILE A 60 12.92 12.25 -6.34
C ILE A 60 14.25 11.85 -5.67
N ASP A 61 14.60 10.57 -5.78
CA ASP A 61 15.92 10.06 -5.39
C ASP A 61 16.78 9.66 -6.60
N THR A 62 18.10 9.63 -6.43
CA THR A 62 19.06 9.14 -7.44
C THR A 62 18.75 7.72 -7.91
N SER A 63 18.31 6.83 -7.01
CA SER A 63 17.96 5.45 -7.33
C SER A 63 16.76 5.32 -8.28
N ASN A 64 15.99 6.40 -8.47
CA ASN A 64 14.80 6.43 -9.31
C ASN A 64 15.14 6.63 -10.80
N LEU A 65 16.28 7.27 -11.09
CA LEU A 65 16.61 7.79 -12.43
C LEU A 65 16.80 6.71 -13.51
N ASN A 66 17.04 5.45 -13.12
CA ASN A 66 17.18 4.34 -14.07
C ASN A 66 15.86 3.90 -14.72
N ARG A 67 14.71 4.29 -14.15
CA ARG A 67 13.39 3.78 -14.56
C ARG A 67 12.24 4.80 -14.48
N GLN A 68 12.50 6.01 -14.01
CA GLN A 68 11.54 7.10 -13.89
C GLN A 68 11.99 8.26 -14.79
N PHE A 69 11.88 8.06 -16.11
CA PHE A 69 12.56 8.88 -17.11
C PHE A 69 12.09 10.35 -17.20
N LEU A 70 10.97 10.70 -16.55
CA LEU A 70 10.54 12.10 -16.40
C LEU A 70 11.47 12.90 -15.46
N PHE A 71 12.32 12.21 -14.71
CA PHE A 71 13.22 12.81 -13.72
C PHE A 71 14.66 12.83 -14.22
N GLN A 72 15.42 13.84 -13.78
CA GLN A 72 16.82 14.04 -14.12
C GLN A 72 17.60 14.33 -12.83
N THR A 73 18.93 14.22 -12.86
CA THR A 73 19.78 14.46 -11.69
C THR A 73 19.53 15.83 -11.03
N ARG A 74 19.29 16.87 -11.84
CA ARG A 74 18.94 18.23 -11.34
C ARG A 74 17.60 18.32 -10.60
N HIS A 75 16.77 17.27 -10.66
CA HIS A 75 15.46 17.22 -10.01
C HIS A 75 15.49 16.47 -8.68
N VAL A 76 16.62 15.89 -8.26
CA VAL A 76 16.74 15.16 -6.99
C VAL A 76 16.29 16.04 -5.82
N LYS A 77 15.55 15.43 -4.89
CA LYS A 77 14.83 16.06 -3.75
C LYS A 77 13.65 16.97 -4.11
N ARG A 78 13.32 17.18 -5.39
CA ARG A 78 12.06 17.85 -5.78
C ARG A 78 10.88 16.86 -5.72
N PRO A 79 9.63 17.33 -5.52
CA PRO A 79 8.45 16.46 -5.49
C PRO A 79 8.19 15.74 -6.81
N LYS A 80 7.94 14.42 -6.77
CA LYS A 80 7.76 13.60 -7.98
C LYS A 80 6.58 14.07 -8.83
N ALA A 81 5.40 14.24 -8.23
CA ALA A 81 4.19 14.63 -8.96
C ALA A 81 4.37 15.97 -9.70
N ILE A 82 4.99 16.95 -9.05
CA ILE A 82 5.21 18.30 -9.60
C ILE A 82 6.16 18.26 -10.81
N VAL A 83 7.30 17.58 -10.67
CA VAL A 83 8.29 17.46 -11.75
C VAL A 83 7.76 16.60 -12.90
N ALA A 84 6.99 15.55 -12.60
CA ALA A 84 6.34 14.71 -13.60
C ALA A 84 5.41 15.53 -14.49
N ARG A 85 4.56 16.38 -13.88
CA ARG A 85 3.72 17.35 -14.59
C ARG A 85 4.56 18.31 -15.44
N GLU A 86 5.55 18.97 -14.85
CA GLU A 86 6.41 19.93 -15.58
C GLU A 86 7.00 19.32 -16.86
N THR A 87 7.52 18.10 -16.75
CA THR A 87 8.16 17.41 -17.87
C THR A 87 7.15 16.89 -18.89
N ALA A 88 6.07 16.25 -18.44
CA ALA A 88 5.08 15.65 -19.32
C ALA A 88 4.22 16.70 -20.06
N SER A 89 3.95 17.86 -19.47
CA SER A 89 3.20 18.96 -20.12
C SER A 89 3.87 19.42 -21.43
N ALA A 90 5.19 19.30 -21.55
CA ALA A 90 5.90 19.64 -22.78
C ALA A 90 5.61 18.65 -23.93
N PHE A 91 5.20 17.40 -23.61
CA PHE A 91 4.94 16.39 -24.63
C PHE A 91 3.69 16.71 -25.43
N ASN A 92 2.64 17.24 -24.78
CA ASN A 92 1.42 17.67 -25.45
C ASN A 92 0.75 18.83 -24.69
N PRO A 93 0.96 20.08 -25.12
CA PRO A 93 0.42 21.27 -24.44
C PRO A 93 -1.11 21.39 -24.40
N ALA A 94 -1.82 20.54 -25.15
CA ALA A 94 -3.29 20.50 -25.13
C ALA A 94 -3.85 19.70 -23.94
N VAL A 95 -3.02 18.96 -23.22
CA VAL A 95 -3.42 18.14 -22.07
C VAL A 95 -3.26 18.94 -20.78
N SER A 96 -4.31 18.97 -19.97
CA SER A 96 -4.30 19.60 -18.65
C SER A 96 -3.84 18.59 -17.60
N ILE A 97 -2.74 18.89 -16.93
CA ILE A 97 -2.18 18.05 -15.87
C ILE A 97 -2.17 18.81 -14.54
N THR A 98 -2.93 18.33 -13.56
CA THR A 98 -2.89 18.77 -12.17
C THR A 98 -1.97 17.85 -11.38
N ALA A 99 -1.08 18.41 -10.56
CA ALA A 99 -0.17 17.63 -9.73
C ALA A 99 -0.40 17.93 -8.25
N LEU A 100 -0.50 16.86 -7.46
CA LEU A 100 -0.69 16.92 -6.01
C LEU A 100 0.50 16.22 -5.34
N GLN A 101 1.25 16.96 -4.52
CA GLN A 101 2.21 16.34 -3.61
C GLN A 101 1.50 16.07 -2.30
N ALA A 102 1.00 14.86 -2.12
CA ALA A 102 0.25 14.49 -0.92
C ALA A 102 0.14 12.97 -0.78
N ASN A 103 -0.20 12.54 0.43
CA ASN A 103 -0.50 11.15 0.70
C ASN A 103 -1.98 10.87 0.36
N ILE A 104 -2.23 9.92 -0.54
CA ILE A 104 -3.59 9.54 -0.96
C ILE A 104 -4.45 9.04 0.21
N LEU A 105 -3.83 8.60 1.30
CA LEU A 105 -4.51 8.15 2.52
C LEU A 105 -5.11 9.30 3.35
N GLU A 106 -4.75 10.56 3.06
CA GLU A 106 -5.28 11.71 3.79
C GLU A 106 -6.81 11.82 3.62
N PRO A 107 -7.58 12.12 4.69
CA PRO A 107 -9.04 12.20 4.64
C PRO A 107 -9.62 13.17 3.59
N THR A 108 -8.82 14.14 3.13
CA THR A 108 -9.23 15.06 2.07
C THR A 108 -9.53 14.33 0.75
N TYR A 109 -8.82 13.24 0.46
CA TYR A 109 -9.00 12.41 -0.74
C TYR A 109 -10.11 11.37 -0.57
N SER A 110 -11.29 11.87 -0.20
CA SER A 110 -12.48 11.08 0.10
C SER A 110 -13.16 10.47 -1.13
N ALA A 111 -14.18 9.63 -0.90
CA ALA A 111 -15.08 9.15 -1.95
C ALA A 111 -15.64 10.28 -2.84
N ASP A 112 -15.85 11.49 -2.31
CA ASP A 112 -16.31 12.64 -3.10
C ASP A 112 -15.23 13.15 -4.06
N PHE A 113 -13.98 13.21 -3.60
CA PHE A 113 -12.85 13.52 -4.48
C PHE A 113 -12.75 12.48 -5.60
N PHE A 114 -12.81 11.19 -5.26
CA PHE A 114 -12.76 10.10 -6.24
C PHE A 114 -13.92 10.17 -7.24
N SER A 115 -15.14 10.48 -6.78
CA SER A 115 -16.35 10.59 -7.62
C SER A 115 -16.25 11.65 -8.73
N SER A 116 -15.28 12.56 -8.66
CA SER A 116 -15.03 13.57 -9.70
C SER A 116 -14.27 13.05 -10.93
N PHE A 117 -13.77 11.81 -10.87
CA PHE A 117 -13.00 11.17 -11.93
C PHE A 117 -13.82 10.09 -12.65
N ASP A 118 -13.60 9.96 -13.95
CA ASP A 118 -14.20 8.91 -14.77
C ASP A 118 -13.47 7.57 -14.60
N LEU A 119 -12.18 7.61 -14.24
CA LEU A 119 -11.32 6.46 -14.08
C LEU A 119 -10.11 6.76 -13.19
N VAL A 120 -9.78 5.81 -12.32
CA VAL A 120 -8.56 5.84 -11.50
C VAL A 120 -7.55 4.80 -12.00
N LEU A 121 -6.27 5.17 -12.03
CA LEU A 121 -5.17 4.31 -12.48
C LEU A 121 -4.11 4.23 -11.36
N ASN A 122 -3.91 3.04 -10.80
CA ASN A 122 -2.92 2.81 -9.76
C ASN A 122 -1.54 2.53 -10.36
N ALA A 123 -0.55 3.24 -9.84
CA ALA A 123 0.88 3.08 -10.09
C ALA A 123 1.67 3.03 -8.78
N LEU A 124 1.09 2.38 -7.76
CA LEU A 124 1.58 2.30 -6.38
C LEU A 124 2.47 1.07 -6.16
N ASP A 125 3.31 1.10 -5.13
CA ASP A 125 4.25 0.03 -4.77
C ASP A 125 4.01 -0.58 -3.38
N ASN A 126 3.04 -0.08 -2.62
CA ASN A 126 2.73 -0.56 -1.28
C ASN A 126 1.29 -1.07 -1.16
N LEU A 127 1.10 -2.10 -0.34
CA LEU A 127 -0.17 -2.80 -0.20
C LEU A 127 -1.24 -1.91 0.46
N THR A 128 -0.88 -1.13 1.47
CA THR A 128 -1.82 -0.28 2.22
C THR A 128 -2.50 0.77 1.33
N ALA A 129 -1.73 1.51 0.52
CA ALA A 129 -2.29 2.49 -0.39
C ALA A 129 -3.14 1.85 -1.48
N ARG A 130 -2.74 0.69 -2.01
CA ARG A 130 -3.55 -0.06 -3.00
C ARG A 130 -4.90 -0.47 -2.43
N ARG A 131 -4.92 -1.02 -1.21
CA ARG A 131 -6.16 -1.39 -0.49
C ARG A 131 -7.04 -0.18 -0.22
N HIS A 132 -6.46 0.93 0.21
CA HIS A 132 -7.20 2.17 0.44
C HIS A 132 -7.84 2.67 -0.86
N VAL A 133 -7.07 2.84 -1.93
CA VAL A 133 -7.60 3.30 -3.22
C VAL A 133 -8.67 2.34 -3.75
N ASN A 134 -8.47 1.02 -3.63
CA ASN A 134 -9.49 0.03 -3.97
C ASN A 134 -10.79 0.26 -3.20
N LYS A 135 -10.72 0.36 -1.86
CA LYS A 135 -11.89 0.59 -1.00
C LYS A 135 -12.63 1.88 -1.36
N ILE A 136 -11.92 2.97 -1.60
CA ILE A 136 -12.53 4.25 -1.96
C ILE A 136 -13.13 4.22 -3.37
N CYS A 137 -12.47 3.60 -4.36
CA CYS A 137 -13.02 3.44 -5.71
C CYS A 137 -14.31 2.62 -5.71
N VAL A 138 -14.35 1.51 -4.96
CA VAL A 138 -15.56 0.69 -4.78
C VAL A 138 -16.67 1.52 -4.12
N ALA A 139 -16.35 2.26 -3.06
CA ALA A 139 -17.30 3.13 -2.35
C ALA A 139 -17.86 4.26 -3.23
N ALA A 140 -16.99 4.93 -3.99
CA ALA A 140 -17.33 6.02 -4.91
C ALA A 140 -17.95 5.52 -6.24
N ARG A 141 -17.97 4.20 -6.46
CA ARG A 141 -18.41 3.55 -7.71
C ARG A 141 -17.63 4.02 -8.94
N VAL A 142 -16.34 4.31 -8.77
CA VAL A 142 -15.45 4.73 -9.86
C VAL A 142 -14.59 3.54 -10.29
N PRO A 143 -14.49 3.23 -11.60
CA PRO A 143 -13.61 2.17 -12.08
C PRO A 143 -12.15 2.43 -11.71
N LEU A 144 -11.42 1.34 -11.45
CA LEU A 144 -10.00 1.38 -11.12
C LEU A 144 -9.25 0.43 -12.07
N VAL A 145 -8.07 0.84 -12.56
CA VAL A 145 -7.10 -0.09 -13.14
C VAL A 145 -5.94 -0.24 -12.17
N GLU A 146 -5.81 -1.42 -11.58
CA GLU A 146 -4.68 -1.81 -10.73
C GLU A 146 -3.55 -2.38 -11.58
N SER A 147 -2.31 -2.20 -11.13
CA SER A 147 -1.15 -2.72 -11.82
C SER A 147 0.02 -3.02 -10.89
N GLY A 148 0.95 -3.87 -11.33
CA GLY A 148 2.18 -4.12 -10.58
C GLY A 148 3.28 -4.67 -11.46
N THR A 149 4.52 -4.47 -11.04
CA THR A 149 5.72 -4.97 -11.70
C THR A 149 6.69 -5.56 -10.68
N ALA A 150 7.36 -6.64 -11.06
CA ALA A 150 8.44 -7.25 -10.30
C ALA A 150 9.45 -7.87 -11.27
N GLY A 151 10.62 -7.25 -11.40
CA GLY A 151 11.66 -7.64 -12.35
C GLY A 151 11.15 -7.64 -13.79
N TYR A 152 11.07 -8.83 -14.39
CA TYR A 152 10.60 -9.06 -15.75
C TYR A 152 9.12 -9.41 -15.85
N THR A 153 8.39 -9.35 -14.74
CA THR A 153 6.97 -9.69 -14.68
C THR A 153 6.12 -8.50 -14.32
N GLY A 154 4.87 -8.50 -14.74
CA GLY A 154 3.88 -7.53 -14.30
C GLY A 154 2.48 -7.92 -14.70
N GLN A 155 1.50 -7.22 -14.16
CA GLN A 155 0.09 -7.49 -14.38
C GLN A 155 -0.72 -6.19 -14.39
N VAL A 156 -1.87 -6.25 -15.08
CA VAL A 156 -2.88 -5.19 -15.09
C VAL A 156 -4.23 -5.84 -14.78
N GLN A 157 -5.00 -5.24 -13.87
CA GLN A 157 -6.32 -5.70 -13.47
C GLN A 157 -7.31 -4.53 -13.53
N PRO A 158 -8.31 -4.56 -14.43
CA PRO A 158 -9.45 -3.68 -14.31
C PRO A 158 -10.34 -4.13 -13.13
N ILE A 159 -10.81 -3.17 -12.35
CA ILE A 159 -11.74 -3.32 -11.23
C ILE A 159 -12.94 -2.44 -11.55
N ILE A 160 -14.08 -3.10 -11.79
CA ILE A 160 -15.34 -2.47 -12.14
C ILE A 160 -16.37 -2.92 -11.11
N ASN A 161 -16.90 -1.96 -10.36
CA ASN A 161 -17.78 -2.24 -9.23
C ASN A 161 -18.92 -3.20 -9.62
N ARG A 162 -19.14 -4.23 -8.79
CA ARG A 162 -20.15 -5.29 -8.96
C ARG A 162 -20.05 -6.14 -10.24
N SER A 163 -19.07 -5.90 -11.11
CA SER A 163 -18.92 -6.64 -12.38
C SER A 163 -17.79 -7.67 -12.32
N VAL A 164 -16.70 -7.33 -11.63
CA VAL A 164 -15.50 -8.17 -11.49
C VAL A 164 -14.93 -8.05 -10.07
N GLU A 165 -14.06 -8.99 -9.69
CA GLU A 165 -13.40 -8.98 -8.39
C GLU A 165 -12.67 -7.65 -8.11
N CYS A 166 -12.80 -7.16 -6.88
CA CYS A 166 -11.98 -6.04 -6.41
C CYS A 166 -10.59 -6.52 -5.96
N TYR A 167 -9.70 -5.58 -5.65
CA TYR A 167 -8.32 -5.93 -5.26
C TYR A 167 -8.27 -6.86 -4.03
N ASP A 168 -9.19 -6.70 -3.09
CA ASP A 168 -9.26 -7.44 -1.82
C ASP A 168 -10.15 -8.70 -1.86
N CYS A 169 -10.68 -9.10 -3.03
CA CYS A 169 -11.41 -10.37 -3.15
C CYS A 169 -10.52 -11.59 -2.90
N GLN A 170 -9.26 -11.51 -3.33
CA GLN A 170 -8.26 -12.56 -3.13
C GLN A 170 -7.30 -12.16 -2.00
N PRO A 171 -7.00 -13.06 -1.06
CA PRO A 171 -6.02 -12.80 -0.03
C PRO A 171 -4.67 -12.47 -0.65
N LYS A 172 -3.98 -11.48 -0.07
CA LYS A 172 -2.65 -11.05 -0.49
C LYS A 172 -1.64 -11.63 0.50
N PRO A 173 -0.49 -12.15 0.03
CA PRO A 173 0.53 -12.67 0.92
C PRO A 173 0.95 -11.58 1.91
N VAL A 174 0.84 -11.88 3.19
CA VAL A 174 1.32 -11.01 4.27
C VAL A 174 2.85 -11.00 4.27
N ALA A 175 3.43 -9.85 4.60
CA ALA A 175 4.87 -9.76 4.80
C ALA A 175 5.28 -10.76 5.90
N LYS A 176 6.40 -11.46 5.71
CA LYS A 176 6.92 -12.41 6.71
C LYS A 176 7.20 -11.65 8.01
N SER A 177 6.44 -11.98 9.06
CA SER A 177 6.71 -11.55 10.42
C SER A 177 7.51 -12.63 11.14
N PHE A 178 8.44 -12.22 12.00
CA PHE A 178 9.26 -13.13 12.78
C PHE A 178 8.88 -13.00 14.26
N PRO A 179 8.77 -14.10 15.02
CA PRO A 179 8.48 -14.02 16.45
C PRO A 179 9.52 -13.16 17.18
N VAL A 180 9.05 -12.26 18.05
CA VAL A 180 9.91 -11.30 18.77
C VAL A 180 11.01 -12.03 19.58
N CYS A 181 10.70 -13.18 20.17
CA CYS A 181 11.67 -14.01 20.89
C CYS A 181 12.82 -14.52 19.99
N THR A 182 12.55 -14.80 18.72
CA THR A 182 13.56 -15.19 17.73
C THR A 182 14.47 -13.99 17.41
N ILE A 183 13.89 -12.81 17.21
CA ILE A 183 14.65 -11.61 16.87
C ILE A 183 15.52 -11.13 18.06
N ARG A 184 14.95 -11.07 19.27
CA ARG A 184 15.63 -10.53 20.47
C ARG A 184 16.61 -11.50 21.10
N SER A 185 16.28 -12.79 21.16
CA SER A 185 17.02 -13.74 21.99
C SER A 185 17.72 -14.84 21.19
N THR A 186 17.13 -15.31 20.08
CA THR A 186 17.65 -16.49 19.39
C THR A 186 17.64 -16.39 17.85
N PRO A 187 18.35 -15.41 17.27
CA PRO A 187 18.48 -15.32 15.83
C PRO A 187 19.23 -16.55 15.29
N SER A 188 18.86 -17.00 14.09
CA SER A 188 19.44 -18.17 13.42
C SER A 188 19.82 -17.89 11.97
N THR A 189 19.25 -16.84 11.36
CA THR A 189 19.50 -16.45 9.97
C THR A 189 19.88 -14.97 9.88
N PRO A 190 20.56 -14.54 8.79
CA PRO A 190 20.95 -13.14 8.64
C PRO A 190 19.76 -12.16 8.68
N ILE A 191 18.59 -12.54 8.16
CA ILE A 191 17.41 -11.68 8.19
C ILE A 191 16.96 -11.36 9.63
N HIS A 192 17.13 -12.28 10.59
CA HIS A 192 16.78 -12.02 11.99
C HIS A 192 17.66 -10.90 12.58
N CYS A 193 18.96 -10.90 12.24
CA CYS A 193 19.90 -9.86 12.66
C CYS A 193 19.61 -8.51 11.99
N ILE A 194 19.21 -8.52 10.71
CA ILE A 194 18.85 -7.32 9.97
C ILE A 194 17.55 -6.70 10.50
N VAL A 195 16.51 -7.51 10.74
CA VAL A 195 15.25 -7.07 11.34
C VAL A 195 15.49 -6.53 12.75
N TRP A 196 16.34 -7.19 13.55
CA TRP A 196 16.75 -6.67 14.85
C TRP A 196 17.42 -5.29 14.73
N ALA A 197 18.39 -5.14 13.83
CA ALA A 197 19.14 -3.89 13.69
C ALA A 197 18.25 -2.74 13.20
N LYS A 198 17.39 -3.02 12.21
CA LYS A 198 16.46 -2.06 11.60
C LYS A 198 15.29 -1.70 12.51
N SER A 199 14.52 -2.69 12.96
CA SER A 199 13.22 -2.45 13.59
C SER A 199 13.32 -2.26 15.10
N PHE A 200 14.32 -2.87 15.75
CA PHE A 200 14.51 -2.76 17.19
C PHE A 200 15.59 -1.75 17.52
N LEU A 201 16.84 -2.02 17.12
CA LEU A 201 17.96 -1.20 17.59
C LEU A 201 17.91 0.23 17.04
N PHE A 202 17.67 0.42 15.75
CA PHE A 202 17.58 1.76 15.16
C PHE A 202 16.40 2.55 15.73
N GLY A 203 15.21 1.94 15.80
CA GLY A 203 14.02 2.56 16.39
C GLY A 203 14.24 2.91 17.87
N TRP A 204 14.90 2.05 18.61
CA TRP A 204 15.15 2.25 20.02
C TRP A 204 16.17 3.40 20.29
N LEU A 205 17.23 3.51 19.48
CA LEU A 205 18.21 4.59 19.62
C LEU A 205 17.74 5.92 19.04
N PHE A 206 17.05 5.89 17.91
CA PHE A 206 16.80 7.08 17.09
C PHE A 206 15.33 7.36 16.78
N GLY A 207 14.46 6.36 16.86
CA GLY A 207 13.01 6.46 16.58
C GLY A 207 12.23 7.14 17.69
N PRO A 208 10.90 7.34 17.56
CA PRO A 208 10.09 8.01 18.58
C PRO A 208 10.17 7.33 19.95
N GLU A 209 10.02 8.10 21.04
CA GLU A 209 9.84 7.48 22.37
C GLU A 209 8.42 6.88 22.42
N GLU A 210 8.32 5.57 22.63
CA GLU A 210 7.05 4.91 22.89
C GLU A 210 6.74 5.06 24.40
N ASP A 211 5.74 5.87 24.73
CA ASP A 211 5.35 6.16 26.12
C ASP A 211 4.53 5.04 26.79
N SER A 212 4.20 3.94 26.07
CA SER A 212 3.30 2.88 26.56
C SER A 212 3.92 1.96 27.62
N ASP A 213 5.25 1.83 27.65
CA ASP A 213 5.91 0.83 28.50
C ASP A 213 5.67 1.04 30.00
N GLY A 214 5.52 2.30 30.46
CA GLY A 214 5.31 2.60 31.88
C GLY A 214 3.96 2.12 32.40
N ALA A 215 2.91 2.30 31.61
CA ALA A 215 1.54 1.94 31.95
C ALA A 215 1.29 0.43 31.80
N GLU A 216 1.84 -0.20 30.76
CA GLU A 216 1.77 -1.66 30.55
C GLU A 216 2.52 -2.42 31.64
N LEU A 217 3.67 -1.92 32.10
CA LEU A 217 4.41 -2.50 33.24
C LEU A 217 3.62 -2.36 34.56
N ASP A 218 2.84 -1.28 34.76
CA ASP A 218 1.99 -1.14 35.95
C ASP A 218 0.75 -2.05 35.90
N GLU A 219 0.25 -2.40 34.71
CA GLU A 219 -0.82 -3.40 34.50
C GLU A 219 -0.32 -4.84 34.65
N ALA A 220 0.86 -5.17 34.13
CA ALA A 220 1.50 -6.48 34.31
C ALA A 220 1.76 -6.81 35.80
N LEU A 221 2.10 -5.79 36.59
CA LEU A 221 2.20 -5.84 38.06
C LEU A 221 0.86 -6.20 38.73
N LYS A 222 -0.26 -5.73 38.18
CA LYS A 222 -1.62 -6.07 38.65
C LYS A 222 -2.04 -7.47 38.21
N ASN A 223 -1.53 -7.97 37.09
CA ASN A 223 -1.84 -9.29 36.53
C ASN A 223 -0.98 -10.43 37.10
N GLY A 224 -0.14 -10.17 38.11
CA GLY A 224 0.57 -11.20 38.86
C GLY A 224 1.87 -11.72 38.22
N GLU A 225 2.45 -10.96 37.29
CA GLU A 225 3.74 -11.29 36.69
C GLU A 225 4.92 -11.15 37.66
N SER A 226 6.04 -11.81 37.35
CA SER A 226 7.21 -11.88 38.23
C SER A 226 7.78 -10.50 38.54
N MET A 227 7.74 -10.11 39.82
CA MET A 227 8.28 -8.84 40.34
C MET A 227 9.76 -8.59 39.97
N GLU A 228 10.53 -9.67 39.75
CA GLU A 228 11.95 -9.60 39.40
C GLU A 228 12.15 -9.27 37.92
N GLU A 229 11.34 -9.85 37.04
CA GLU A 229 11.40 -9.60 35.58
C GLU A 229 10.93 -8.18 35.26
N LEU A 230 9.87 -7.71 35.92
CA LEU A 230 9.41 -6.33 35.78
C LEU A 230 10.43 -5.28 36.24
N LYS A 231 11.15 -5.55 37.34
CA LYS A 231 12.23 -4.67 37.79
C LYS A 231 13.38 -4.63 36.78
N ASN A 232 13.74 -5.78 36.21
CA ASN A 232 14.79 -5.85 35.19
C ASN A 232 14.39 -5.07 33.93
N LEU A 233 13.13 -5.18 33.48
CA LEU A 233 12.61 -4.41 32.34
C LEU A 233 12.63 -2.89 32.60
N ARG A 234 12.27 -2.44 33.81
CA ARG A 234 12.35 -1.02 34.18
C ARG A 234 13.79 -0.49 34.19
N VAL A 235 14.73 -1.28 34.71
CA VAL A 235 16.16 -0.93 34.69
C VAL A 235 16.66 -0.84 33.27
N GLU A 236 16.31 -1.82 32.42
CA GLU A 236 16.62 -1.78 30.99
C GLU A 236 16.10 -0.50 30.35
N ASN A 237 14.80 -0.22 30.44
CA ASN A 237 14.22 0.98 29.83
C ASN A 237 14.86 2.28 30.32
N THR A 238 15.28 2.35 31.59
CA THR A 238 15.96 3.53 32.13
C THR A 238 17.38 3.67 31.58
N GLU A 239 18.19 2.61 31.61
CA GLU A 239 19.55 2.62 31.04
C GLU A 239 19.53 2.98 29.55
N MET A 240 18.54 2.44 28.85
CA MET A 240 18.28 2.67 27.45
C MET A 240 17.95 4.16 27.17
N LYS A 241 17.04 4.77 27.95
CA LYS A 241 16.75 6.21 27.86
C LYS A 241 17.99 7.08 28.11
N GLU A 242 18.84 6.69 29.05
CA GLU A 242 20.09 7.42 29.33
C GLU A 242 21.12 7.31 28.21
N ILE A 243 21.23 6.14 27.55
CA ILE A 243 22.06 5.98 26.35
C ILE A 243 21.57 6.91 25.24
N ARG A 244 20.26 6.95 25.00
CA ARG A 244 19.64 7.78 23.96
C ARG A 244 19.93 9.27 24.16
N LYS A 245 19.87 9.77 25.41
CA LYS A 245 20.18 11.17 25.75
C LYS A 245 21.65 11.56 25.55
N GLY A 246 22.55 10.59 25.37
CA GLY A 246 23.98 10.81 25.25
C GLY A 246 24.57 10.37 23.91
N LEU A 247 23.75 10.20 22.87
CA LEU A 247 24.20 9.73 21.56
C LEU A 247 25.10 10.72 20.80
N ASP A 248 25.03 12.00 21.16
CA ASP A 248 25.86 13.11 20.68
C ASP A 248 27.29 13.10 21.27
N LYS A 249 27.50 12.38 22.39
CA LYS A 249 28.77 12.41 23.12
C LYS A 249 29.81 11.48 22.49
N SER A 250 31.09 11.84 22.64
CA SER A 250 32.23 11.04 22.16
C SER A 250 32.26 9.60 22.69
N GLU A 251 31.69 9.37 23.88
CA GLU A 251 31.63 8.06 24.54
C GLU A 251 30.42 7.21 24.11
N ALA A 252 29.50 7.76 23.32
CA ALA A 252 28.26 7.10 22.92
C ALA A 252 28.52 5.74 22.28
N VAL A 253 29.52 5.68 21.38
CA VAL A 253 29.85 4.47 20.63
C VAL A 253 30.23 3.31 21.53
N GLU A 254 31.15 3.56 22.47
CA GLU A 254 31.59 2.54 23.41
C GLU A 254 30.45 2.10 24.33
N ARG A 255 29.66 3.05 24.85
CA ARG A 255 28.53 2.76 25.73
C ARG A 255 27.46 1.89 25.05
N VAL A 256 27.07 2.26 23.82
CA VAL A 256 26.09 1.52 23.02
C VAL A 256 26.64 0.12 22.69
N PHE A 257 27.89 0.05 22.23
CA PHE A 257 28.51 -1.22 21.85
C PHE A 257 28.59 -2.20 23.03
N GLU A 258 29.14 -1.76 24.16
CA GLU A 258 29.31 -2.58 25.36
C GLU A 258 27.95 -2.99 25.95
N LYS A 259 26.93 -2.14 25.90
CA LYS A 259 25.59 -2.51 26.35
C LYS A 259 25.04 -3.67 25.51
N ILE A 260 25.07 -3.53 24.19
CA ILE A 260 24.34 -4.41 23.27
C ILE A 260 25.10 -5.71 22.96
N PHE A 261 26.40 -5.60 22.65
CA PHE A 261 27.18 -6.73 22.17
C PHE A 261 27.98 -7.43 23.28
N ALA A 262 28.02 -6.86 24.49
CA ALA A 262 28.65 -7.48 25.67
C ALA A 262 27.65 -7.75 26.80
N LYS A 263 27.12 -6.71 27.46
CA LYS A 263 26.28 -6.86 28.66
C LYS A 263 24.99 -7.64 28.38
N ASP A 264 24.27 -7.29 27.31
CA ASP A 264 23.03 -7.98 26.94
C ASP A 264 23.30 -9.44 26.51
N ILE A 265 24.44 -9.71 25.88
CA ILE A 265 24.84 -11.08 25.52
C ILE A 265 25.21 -11.89 26.78
N HIS A 266 25.91 -11.31 27.75
CA HIS A 266 26.16 -11.96 29.04
C HIS A 266 24.88 -12.29 29.80
N ARG A 267 23.91 -11.37 29.80
CA ARG A 267 22.60 -11.63 30.40
C ARG A 267 21.88 -12.77 29.69
N LEU A 268 21.90 -12.76 28.37
CA LEU A 268 21.29 -13.80 27.54
C LEU A 268 21.95 -15.19 27.79
N LEU A 269 23.27 -15.24 28.00
CA LEU A 269 24.00 -16.45 28.39
C LEU A 269 23.63 -16.98 29.80
N ALA A 270 23.11 -16.14 30.69
CA ALA A 270 22.67 -16.57 32.02
C ALA A 270 21.48 -17.55 31.95
N MET A 271 20.70 -17.50 30.85
CA MET A 271 19.58 -18.41 30.57
C MET A 271 20.06 -19.77 30.07
N LYS A 272 20.74 -20.56 30.93
CA LYS A 272 21.45 -21.80 30.56
C LYS A 272 20.60 -22.83 29.80
N THR A 273 19.31 -22.92 30.09
CA THR A 273 18.37 -23.86 29.43
C THR A 273 18.15 -23.54 27.96
N MET A 274 18.34 -22.29 27.53
CA MET A 274 18.16 -21.85 26.13
C MET A 274 19.25 -22.39 25.20
N TRP A 275 20.42 -22.74 25.76
CA TRP A 275 21.63 -23.12 25.01
C TRP A 275 21.93 -24.61 25.05
N THR A 276 21.01 -25.45 25.52
CA THR A 276 21.20 -26.91 25.60
C THR A 276 21.30 -27.55 24.22
N HIS A 277 20.55 -27.03 23.25
CA HIS A 277 20.49 -27.53 21.87
C HIS A 277 20.91 -26.48 20.84
N ARG A 278 21.49 -25.36 21.28
CA ARG A 278 21.87 -24.23 20.43
C ARG A 278 23.29 -23.80 20.76
N THR A 279 24.03 -23.34 19.76
CA THR A 279 25.35 -22.73 19.99
C THR A 279 25.19 -21.46 20.82
N PRO A 280 25.83 -21.34 22.00
CA PRO A 280 25.75 -20.14 22.81
C PRO A 280 26.37 -18.94 22.08
N PRO A 281 25.80 -17.72 22.20
CA PRO A 281 26.38 -16.53 21.61
C PRO A 281 27.70 -16.15 22.27
N THR A 282 28.60 -15.53 21.51
CA THR A 282 29.91 -15.05 21.98
C THR A 282 29.89 -13.52 22.13
N PRO A 283 30.03 -12.99 23.36
CA PRO A 283 30.11 -11.55 23.60
C PRO A 283 31.30 -10.91 22.88
N LEU A 284 31.13 -9.69 22.38
CA LEU A 284 32.20 -8.89 21.77
C LEU A 284 32.71 -7.83 22.75
N SER A 285 34.01 -7.54 22.71
CA SER A 285 34.64 -6.49 23.54
C SER A 285 35.05 -5.31 22.67
N PHE A 286 34.61 -4.10 23.05
CA PHE A 286 34.93 -2.86 22.34
C PHE A 286 36.44 -2.64 22.30
N GLN A 287 37.10 -2.72 23.45
CA GLN A 287 38.53 -2.47 23.56
C GLN A 287 39.37 -3.47 22.75
N THR A 288 38.93 -4.73 22.69
CA THR A 288 39.61 -5.78 21.92
C THR A 288 39.53 -5.47 20.42
N LEU A 289 38.33 -5.15 19.91
CA LEU A 289 38.13 -4.80 18.50
C LEU A 289 38.80 -3.47 18.12
N LYS A 290 38.75 -2.47 19.00
CA LYS A 290 39.46 -1.20 18.82
C LYS A 290 40.97 -1.42 18.70
N THR A 291 41.56 -2.19 19.62
CA THR A 291 42.99 -2.52 19.58
C THR A 291 43.35 -3.33 18.33
N ALA A 292 42.50 -4.26 17.91
CA ALA A 292 42.70 -5.04 16.70
C ALA A 292 42.64 -4.18 15.43
N LEU A 293 41.72 -3.21 15.40
CA LEU A 293 41.58 -2.24 14.31
C LEU A 293 42.79 -1.30 14.23
N GLU A 294 43.28 -0.78 15.35
CA GLU A 294 44.47 0.08 15.43
C GLU A 294 45.77 -0.64 15.03
N LYS A 295 45.87 -1.94 15.34
CA LYS A 295 47.02 -2.79 14.96
C LYS A 295 46.99 -3.25 13.50
N ARG A 296 45.85 -3.10 12.82
CA ARG A 296 45.76 -3.38 11.39
C ARG A 296 46.63 -2.34 10.69
N ALA A 297 47.77 -2.76 10.15
CA ALA A 297 48.60 -1.90 9.31
C ALA A 297 47.73 -1.29 8.19
N PRO A 298 48.10 -0.14 7.60
CA PRO A 298 47.52 0.32 6.34
C PRO A 298 47.97 -0.60 5.19
N GLU A 299 47.87 -1.92 5.38
CA GLU A 299 47.93 -2.91 4.32
C GLU A 299 46.60 -2.82 3.59
N ALA A 300 46.73 -2.70 2.26
CA ALA A 300 45.67 -2.50 1.31
C ALA A 300 44.38 -3.18 1.75
N SER A 301 43.28 -2.40 1.81
CA SER A 301 41.94 -2.96 1.69
C SER A 301 41.99 -4.12 0.71
N PRO A 302 41.43 -5.30 1.03
CA PRO A 302 41.51 -6.47 0.16
C PRO A 302 41.27 -5.98 -1.26
N ALA A 303 42.24 -6.21 -2.15
CA ALA A 303 42.20 -5.66 -3.50
C ALA A 303 40.77 -5.91 -4.02
N PRO A 304 40.04 -4.85 -4.42
CA PRO A 304 38.62 -4.98 -4.72
C PRO A 304 38.47 -6.18 -5.63
N THR A 305 37.70 -7.19 -5.20
CA THR A 305 37.52 -8.41 -5.96
C THR A 305 37.10 -7.98 -7.35
N ALA A 306 37.95 -8.23 -8.36
CA ALA A 306 37.86 -7.56 -9.64
C ALA A 306 36.44 -7.73 -10.22
N GLY A 307 35.71 -6.62 -10.36
CA GLY A 307 34.35 -6.60 -10.90
C GLY A 307 33.20 -6.44 -9.90
N LEU A 308 33.44 -6.45 -8.58
CA LEU A 308 32.39 -6.18 -7.58
C LEU A 308 32.29 -4.69 -7.22
N LEU A 309 31.05 -4.20 -7.06
CA LEU A 309 30.80 -2.87 -6.50
C LEU A 309 31.30 -2.80 -5.04
N LYS A 310 31.65 -1.60 -4.56
CA LYS A 310 32.08 -1.38 -3.16
C LYS A 310 31.10 -2.01 -2.15
N ASP A 311 29.79 -1.85 -2.39
CA ASP A 311 28.74 -2.35 -1.50
C ASP A 311 28.51 -3.86 -1.58
N GLN A 312 29.08 -4.53 -2.59
CA GLN A 312 29.06 -5.99 -2.76
C GLN A 312 30.29 -6.66 -2.14
N GLN A 313 31.19 -5.88 -1.54
CA GLN A 313 32.33 -6.42 -0.82
C GLN A 313 31.89 -6.87 0.58
N THR A 314 32.37 -8.04 0.99
CA THR A 314 32.11 -8.58 2.32
C THR A 314 32.89 -7.80 3.37
N LEU A 315 32.19 -7.35 4.42
CA LEU A 315 32.83 -6.76 5.59
C LEU A 315 33.21 -7.88 6.56
N ASP A 316 34.47 -7.88 7.00
CA ASP A 316 34.90 -8.71 8.14
C ASP A 316 34.40 -8.09 9.47
N LEU A 317 34.65 -8.78 10.59
CA LEU A 317 34.24 -8.33 11.92
C LEU A 317 34.80 -6.93 12.25
N ASN A 318 36.06 -6.66 11.93
CA ASN A 318 36.71 -5.38 12.19
C ASN A 318 36.17 -4.27 11.29
N GLY A 319 35.87 -4.58 10.02
CA GLY A 319 35.23 -3.66 9.08
C GLY A 319 33.80 -3.32 9.50
N SER A 320 33.04 -4.30 9.96
CA SER A 320 31.70 -4.08 10.53
C SER A 320 31.76 -3.23 11.80
N PHE A 321 32.75 -3.46 12.67
CA PHE A 321 32.98 -2.62 13.85
C PHE A 321 33.34 -1.18 13.49
N ALA A 322 34.26 -0.97 12.54
CA ALA A 322 34.64 0.37 12.09
C ALA A 322 33.44 1.11 11.47
N LEU A 323 32.64 0.43 10.65
CA LEU A 323 31.43 0.99 10.05
C LEU A 323 30.42 1.39 11.14
N PHE A 324 30.18 0.52 12.14
CA PHE A 324 29.30 0.79 13.27
C PHE A 324 29.69 2.09 13.97
N CYS A 325 30.97 2.21 14.36
CA CYS A 325 31.50 3.40 15.03
C CYS A 325 31.26 4.67 14.19
N SER A 326 31.63 4.64 12.91
CA SER A 326 31.49 5.80 12.03
C SER A 326 30.04 6.22 11.81
N SER A 327 29.13 5.26 11.58
CA SER A 327 27.71 5.52 11.34
C SER A 327 26.99 6.03 12.59
N LEU A 328 27.31 5.49 13.78
CA LEU A 328 26.67 5.90 15.02
C LEU A 328 27.10 7.33 15.40
N THR A 329 28.38 7.67 15.23
CA THR A 329 28.86 9.04 15.42
C THR A 329 28.17 10.01 14.46
N ALA A 330 28.07 9.65 13.17
CA ALA A 330 27.42 10.51 12.18
C ALA A 330 25.93 10.77 12.53
N LEU A 331 25.19 9.72 12.87
CA LEU A 331 23.78 9.83 13.29
C LEU A 331 23.63 10.62 14.60
N GLY A 332 24.52 10.44 15.56
CA GLY A 332 24.54 11.22 16.81
C GLY A 332 24.75 12.71 16.57
N SER A 333 25.74 13.07 15.74
CA SER A 333 25.98 14.46 15.33
C SER A 333 24.80 15.06 14.55
N ARG A 334 24.12 14.25 13.73
CA ARG A 334 22.93 14.69 12.99
C ARG A 334 21.79 15.07 13.93
N ILE A 335 21.54 14.28 14.96
CA ILE A 335 20.54 14.58 15.99
C ILE A 335 20.88 15.87 16.75
N GLU A 336 22.15 16.06 17.10
CA GLU A 336 22.61 17.29 17.76
C GLU A 336 22.38 18.53 16.88
N SER A 337 22.62 18.39 15.57
CA SER A 337 22.49 19.48 14.61
C SER A 337 21.04 19.84 14.26
N ASP A 338 20.07 18.97 14.55
CA ASP A 338 18.67 19.18 14.22
C ASP A 338 17.97 20.07 15.26
N PRO A 339 17.55 21.30 14.90
CA PRO A 339 16.88 22.21 15.84
C PRO A 339 15.50 21.69 16.31
N SER A 340 14.85 20.84 15.51
CA SER A 340 13.53 20.28 15.80
C SER A 340 13.59 19.14 16.82
N LYS A 341 14.78 18.52 16.98
CA LYS A 341 14.99 17.29 17.75
C LYS A 341 13.99 16.18 17.42
N GLU A 342 13.49 16.16 16.19
CA GLU A 342 12.58 15.12 15.75
C GLU A 342 13.30 13.75 15.75
N PRO A 343 12.61 12.68 16.15
CA PRO A 343 13.15 11.34 16.04
C PRO A 343 13.48 10.97 14.58
N LEU A 344 14.58 10.26 14.36
CA LEU A 344 14.93 9.77 13.03
C LEU A 344 14.06 8.57 12.67
N THR A 345 13.61 8.55 11.41
CA THR A 345 12.95 7.39 10.82
C THR A 345 13.93 6.67 9.90
N TRP A 346 13.84 5.33 9.87
CA TRP A 346 14.73 4.53 9.03
C TRP A 346 14.36 4.69 7.56
N ASP A 347 15.34 5.05 6.73
CA ASP A 347 15.22 5.08 5.26
C ASP A 347 16.37 4.27 4.63
N LYS A 348 16.02 3.36 3.71
CA LYS A 348 16.98 2.54 2.94
C LYS A 348 17.89 3.37 2.01
N ASP A 349 17.47 4.58 1.67
CA ASP A 349 18.20 5.50 0.80
C ASP A 349 19.01 6.54 1.59
N ASP A 350 18.90 6.53 2.92
CA ASP A 350 19.81 7.22 3.83
C ASP A 350 21.07 6.37 4.05
N SER A 351 22.22 6.90 3.63
CA SER A 351 23.49 6.16 3.69
C SER A 351 23.92 5.86 5.13
N GLU A 352 23.73 6.79 6.06
CA GLU A 352 24.20 6.65 7.44
C GLU A 352 23.33 5.65 8.19
N ALA A 353 22.01 5.71 7.98
CA ALA A 353 21.07 4.75 8.57
C ALA A 353 21.30 3.33 8.03
N LEU A 354 21.55 3.18 6.72
CA LEU A 354 21.85 1.88 6.12
C LEU A 354 23.20 1.34 6.58
N ASP A 355 24.22 2.19 6.73
CA ASP A 355 25.54 1.82 7.25
C ASP A 355 25.43 1.29 8.68
N PHE A 356 24.66 1.98 9.53
CA PHE A 356 24.39 1.55 10.90
C PHE A 356 23.69 0.19 10.95
N VAL A 357 22.61 0.01 10.17
CA VAL A 357 21.87 -1.27 10.14
C VAL A 357 22.75 -2.40 9.62
N THR A 358 23.55 -2.16 8.57
CA THR A 358 24.50 -3.14 8.01
C THR A 358 25.52 -3.56 9.07
N ALA A 359 26.15 -2.60 9.72
CA ALA A 359 27.18 -2.83 10.71
C ALA A 359 26.64 -3.56 11.94
N ALA A 360 25.52 -3.07 12.51
CA ALA A 360 24.90 -3.67 13.68
C ALA A 360 24.39 -5.10 13.42
N ALA A 361 23.79 -5.34 12.25
CA ALA A 361 23.34 -6.68 11.85
C ALA A 361 24.52 -7.66 11.73
N ASN A 362 25.63 -7.25 11.11
CA ASN A 362 26.82 -8.10 10.97
C ASN A 362 27.54 -8.35 12.29
N LEU A 363 27.63 -7.35 13.18
CA LEU A 363 28.15 -7.54 14.53
C LEU A 363 27.30 -8.54 15.30
N ARG A 364 25.97 -8.43 15.23
CA ARG A 364 25.06 -9.40 15.84
C ARG A 364 25.19 -10.78 15.20
N ALA A 365 25.27 -10.87 13.87
CA ALA A 365 25.48 -12.13 13.19
C ALA A 365 26.77 -12.82 13.68
N SER A 366 27.85 -12.07 13.86
CA SER A 366 29.11 -12.57 14.43
C SER A 366 28.95 -13.13 15.86
N VAL A 367 28.19 -12.43 16.72
CA VAL A 367 27.89 -12.90 18.09
C VAL A 367 27.23 -14.28 18.08
N PHE A 368 26.32 -14.55 17.14
CA PHE A 368 25.57 -15.80 17.05
C PHE A 368 26.17 -16.82 16.06
N GLY A 369 27.34 -16.56 15.48
CA GLY A 369 27.97 -17.47 14.50
C GLY A 369 27.22 -17.56 13.17
N ILE A 370 26.46 -16.52 12.80
CA ILE A 370 25.66 -16.43 11.58
C ILE A 370 26.51 -15.80 10.45
N PRO A 371 26.36 -16.24 9.19
CA PRO A 371 27.05 -15.63 8.06
C PRO A 371 26.76 -14.13 7.90
N LEU A 372 27.82 -13.36 7.67
CA LEU A 372 27.72 -11.92 7.44
C LEU A 372 27.15 -11.62 6.05
N LYS A 373 26.53 -10.45 5.92
CA LYS A 373 25.96 -9.96 4.66
C LYS A 373 26.66 -8.69 4.19
N THR A 374 26.78 -8.57 2.88
CA THR A 374 27.29 -7.34 2.25
C THR A 374 26.31 -6.20 2.48
N ARG A 375 26.77 -4.95 2.36
CA ARG A 375 25.90 -3.77 2.44
C ARG A 375 24.78 -3.82 1.40
N PHE A 376 25.09 -4.32 0.20
CA PHE A 376 24.12 -4.51 -0.88
C PHE A 376 22.99 -5.49 -0.48
N GLU A 377 23.34 -6.67 0.03
CA GLU A 377 22.36 -7.66 0.50
C GLU A 377 21.53 -7.15 1.68
N VAL A 378 22.17 -6.44 2.64
CA VAL A 378 21.43 -5.83 3.75
C VAL A 378 20.45 -4.79 3.24
N LYS A 379 20.84 -3.95 2.27
CA LYS A 379 19.93 -2.96 1.67
C LYS A 379 18.72 -3.63 1.01
N GLU A 380 18.94 -4.72 0.28
CA GLU A 380 17.88 -5.49 -0.37
C GLU A 380 16.89 -6.07 0.65
N MET A 381 17.40 -6.75 1.68
CA MET A 381 16.62 -7.43 2.71
C MET A 381 15.92 -6.45 3.67
N ALA A 382 16.62 -5.42 4.14
CA ALA A 382 16.07 -4.41 5.05
C ALA A 382 15.05 -3.51 4.33
N GLY A 383 15.32 -3.19 3.06
CA GLY A 383 14.48 -2.33 2.23
C GLY A 383 13.32 -3.03 1.54
N ASN A 384 13.22 -4.36 1.64
CA ASN A 384 12.28 -5.18 0.85
C ASN A 384 12.30 -4.80 -0.64
N ILE A 385 13.51 -4.65 -1.21
CA ILE A 385 13.68 -4.08 -2.55
C ILE A 385 13.17 -5.06 -3.60
N ILE A 386 12.14 -4.63 -4.34
CA ILE A 386 11.65 -5.34 -5.52
C ILE A 386 12.44 -4.84 -6.74
N PRO A 387 13.12 -5.72 -7.50
CA PRO A 387 13.79 -5.33 -8.74
C PRO A 387 12.79 -4.66 -9.69
N ALA A 388 13.18 -3.52 -10.26
CA ALA A 388 12.30 -2.76 -11.14
C ALA A 388 13.05 -2.34 -12.40
N ILE A 389 12.46 -2.65 -13.56
CA ILE A 389 13.09 -2.48 -14.88
C ILE A 389 12.21 -1.54 -15.72
N ALA A 390 12.83 -0.57 -16.39
CA ALA A 390 12.15 0.43 -17.20
C ALA A 390 11.26 -0.21 -18.30
N THR A 391 11.77 -1.25 -18.97
CA THR A 391 11.03 -1.96 -20.03
C THR A 391 9.76 -2.62 -19.53
N THR A 392 9.80 -3.25 -18.34
CA THR A 392 8.63 -3.88 -17.72
C THR A 392 7.60 -2.82 -17.33
N ASN A 393 8.02 -1.71 -16.74
CA ASN A 393 7.13 -0.59 -16.42
C ASN A 393 6.47 0.00 -17.67
N SER A 394 7.24 0.18 -18.75
CA SER A 394 6.73 0.70 -20.02
C SER A 394 5.70 -0.25 -20.63
N ALA A 395 5.98 -1.55 -20.68
CA ALA A 395 5.04 -2.56 -21.18
C ALA A 395 3.73 -2.59 -20.38
N VAL A 396 3.82 -2.64 -19.04
CA VAL A 396 2.63 -2.63 -18.17
C VAL A 396 1.85 -1.31 -18.32
N SER A 397 2.52 -0.17 -18.38
CA SER A 397 1.85 1.12 -18.56
C SER A 397 1.06 1.24 -19.87
N ALA A 398 1.51 0.59 -20.94
CA ALA A 398 0.78 0.55 -22.20
C ALA A 398 -0.50 -0.29 -22.05
N LEU A 399 -0.41 -1.44 -21.37
CA LEU A 399 -1.57 -2.29 -21.05
C LEU A 399 -2.60 -1.56 -20.18
N ILE A 400 -2.16 -0.73 -19.23
CA ILE A 400 -3.06 0.13 -18.44
C ILE A 400 -3.86 1.08 -19.35
N VAL A 401 -3.19 1.76 -20.31
CA VAL A 401 -3.88 2.69 -21.22
C VAL A 401 -4.87 1.96 -22.13
N PHE A 402 -4.55 0.75 -22.60
CA PHE A 402 -5.50 -0.05 -23.36
C PHE A 402 -6.75 -0.37 -22.52
N GLN A 403 -6.60 -0.82 -21.26
CA GLN A 403 -7.75 -1.06 -20.38
C GLN A 403 -8.53 0.23 -20.11
N ALA A 404 -7.85 1.36 -19.92
CA ALA A 404 -8.49 2.65 -19.70
C ALA A 404 -9.40 3.05 -20.85
N ILE A 405 -8.91 2.96 -22.10
CA ILE A 405 -9.71 3.27 -23.29
C ILE A 405 -10.94 2.37 -23.36
N GLN A 406 -10.81 1.08 -23.08
CA GLN A 406 -11.93 0.14 -23.17
C GLN A 406 -12.98 0.36 -22.10
N ILE A 407 -12.57 0.66 -20.87
CA ILE A 407 -13.48 1.00 -19.78
C ILE A 407 -14.30 2.23 -20.17
N LEU A 408 -13.63 3.31 -20.61
CA LEU A 408 -14.27 4.58 -20.97
C LEU A 408 -15.17 4.47 -22.21
N THR A 409 -14.79 3.67 -23.20
CA THR A 409 -15.56 3.48 -24.45
C THR A 409 -16.62 2.38 -24.35
N GLN A 410 -16.68 1.73 -23.20
CA GLN A 410 -17.52 0.58 -22.93
C GLN A 410 -17.33 -0.66 -23.83
N THR A 411 -16.16 -0.84 -24.46
CA THR A 411 -15.86 -1.96 -25.37
C THR A 411 -15.89 -3.35 -24.68
N PRO A 412 -16.61 -4.38 -25.17
CA PRO A 412 -16.81 -5.65 -24.43
C PRO A 412 -15.59 -6.58 -24.30
N LEU A 413 -14.77 -6.73 -25.35
CA LEU A 413 -13.90 -7.91 -25.52
C LEU A 413 -12.61 -7.92 -24.68
N ILE A 414 -12.06 -6.76 -24.33
CA ILE A 414 -10.78 -6.67 -23.62
C ILE A 414 -10.96 -6.20 -22.16
N LYS A 415 -12.13 -5.64 -21.82
CA LYS A 415 -12.56 -5.35 -20.43
C LYS A 415 -12.58 -6.58 -19.52
N SER A 416 -12.64 -7.77 -20.11
CA SER A 416 -12.82 -9.05 -19.41
C SER A 416 -11.50 -9.79 -19.14
N THR A 417 -10.37 -9.17 -19.44
CA THR A 417 -9.06 -9.81 -19.28
C THR A 417 -8.18 -9.07 -18.27
N ARG A 418 -7.39 -9.85 -17.54
CA ARG A 418 -6.25 -9.43 -16.73
C ARG A 418 -4.97 -9.73 -17.52
N PRO A 419 -4.37 -8.76 -18.21
CA PRO A 419 -3.12 -8.98 -18.94
C PRO A 419 -1.96 -9.26 -17.98
N TRP A 420 -1.24 -10.35 -18.24
CA TRP A 420 0.01 -10.70 -17.56
C TRP A 420 1.17 -10.53 -18.53
N TYR A 421 2.14 -9.74 -18.12
CA TYR A 421 3.42 -9.62 -18.80
C TYR A 421 4.42 -10.55 -18.13
N ALA A 422 4.87 -11.57 -18.85
CA ALA A 422 5.83 -12.55 -18.33
C ALA A 422 6.72 -13.12 -19.45
N LYS A 423 7.92 -13.54 -19.08
CA LYS A 423 8.83 -14.23 -20.00
C LYS A 423 8.41 -15.70 -20.14
N SER A 424 7.49 -15.97 -21.07
CA SER A 424 7.16 -17.33 -21.52
C SER A 424 7.70 -17.57 -22.94
N SER A 425 7.99 -18.83 -23.30
CA SER A 425 8.56 -19.23 -24.58
C SER A 425 7.62 -19.05 -25.77
N GLU A 426 6.31 -18.94 -25.54
CA GLU A 426 5.30 -18.87 -26.61
C GLU A 426 4.57 -17.53 -26.70
N ARG A 427 4.34 -16.85 -25.57
CA ARG A 427 3.62 -15.56 -25.50
C ARG A 427 4.17 -14.70 -24.38
N ILE A 428 4.39 -13.41 -24.67
CA ILE A 428 4.91 -12.44 -23.69
C ILE A 428 3.77 -11.79 -22.89
N ILE A 429 2.61 -11.61 -23.52
CA ILE A 429 1.39 -11.11 -22.88
C ILE A 429 0.38 -12.26 -22.85
N LEU A 430 0.01 -12.66 -21.65
CA LEU A 430 -0.97 -13.72 -21.40
C LEU A 430 -2.28 -13.07 -20.91
N PRO A 431 -3.39 -13.24 -21.63
CA PRO A 431 -4.69 -12.88 -21.07
C PRO A 431 -5.07 -13.91 -20.00
N ALA A 432 -5.56 -13.43 -18.87
CA ALA A 432 -6.27 -14.25 -17.89
C ALA A 432 -7.70 -13.73 -17.75
N ASP A 433 -8.64 -14.62 -17.42
CA ASP A 433 -10.02 -14.21 -17.17
C ASP A 433 -10.12 -13.38 -15.89
N LEU A 434 -11.16 -12.55 -15.82
CA LEU A 434 -11.51 -11.83 -14.60
C LEU A 434 -12.52 -12.63 -13.80
N ASP A 435 -12.20 -12.85 -12.53
CA ASP A 435 -13.10 -13.50 -11.60
C ASP A 435 -14.29 -12.58 -11.26
N PRO A 436 -15.49 -13.14 -10.99
CA PRO A 436 -16.61 -12.36 -10.48
C PRO A 436 -16.32 -11.85 -9.05
N PRO A 437 -17.05 -10.83 -8.57
CA PRO A 437 -16.93 -10.36 -7.19
C PRO A 437 -17.14 -11.49 -6.18
N ASN A 438 -16.24 -11.63 -5.22
CA ASN A 438 -16.41 -12.56 -4.11
C ASN A 438 -17.52 -12.05 -3.16
N PRO A 439 -18.63 -12.79 -2.97
CA PRO A 439 -19.73 -12.37 -2.11
C PRO A 439 -19.34 -12.18 -0.64
N SER A 440 -18.30 -12.87 -0.17
CA SER A 440 -17.79 -12.78 1.20
C SER A 440 -16.67 -11.74 1.36
N CYS A 441 -16.38 -10.95 0.33
CA CYS A 441 -15.35 -9.93 0.40
C CYS A 441 -15.77 -8.79 1.33
N ALA A 442 -14.96 -8.50 2.36
CA ALA A 442 -15.16 -7.39 3.30
C ALA A 442 -15.09 -5.97 2.65
N VAL A 443 -14.72 -5.89 1.38
CA VAL A 443 -14.68 -4.62 0.63
C VAL A 443 -15.81 -4.53 -0.38
N CYS A 444 -15.87 -5.39 -1.40
CA CYS A 444 -16.90 -5.28 -2.44
C CYS A 444 -18.16 -6.13 -2.21
N GLY A 445 -18.16 -6.99 -1.19
CA GLY A 445 -19.33 -7.80 -0.78
C GLY A 445 -20.27 -7.07 0.21
N VAL A 446 -19.95 -5.83 0.57
CA VAL A 446 -20.73 -5.00 1.51
C VAL A 446 -21.65 -4.04 0.76
N VAL A 447 -22.58 -3.42 1.49
CA VAL A 447 -23.46 -2.37 0.94
C VAL A 447 -22.83 -1.00 1.17
N TYR A 448 -22.65 -0.22 0.11
CA TYR A 448 -22.25 1.18 0.20
C TYR A 448 -23.43 2.11 -0.02
N ALA A 449 -23.70 2.97 0.95
CA ALA A 449 -24.73 4.00 0.90
C ALA A 449 -24.14 5.38 1.21
N SER A 450 -24.78 6.42 0.71
CA SER A 450 -24.48 7.80 1.11
C SER A 450 -25.71 8.41 1.75
N ALA A 451 -25.53 9.15 2.84
CA ALA A 451 -26.62 9.82 3.54
C ALA A 451 -26.29 11.29 3.74
N THR A 452 -27.22 12.17 3.39
CA THR A 452 -27.15 13.60 3.67
C THR A 452 -28.02 13.89 4.89
N VAL A 453 -27.42 14.43 5.95
CA VAL A 453 -28.05 14.61 7.27
C VAL A 453 -28.02 16.08 7.71
N CYS A 454 -28.98 16.46 8.55
CA CYS A 454 -28.94 17.73 9.27
C CYS A 454 -27.83 17.71 10.32
N LYS A 455 -27.26 18.89 10.67
CA LYS A 455 -26.22 18.98 11.70
C LYS A 455 -26.65 18.46 13.07
N SER A 456 -27.93 18.64 13.41
CA SER A 456 -28.53 18.25 14.68
C SER A 456 -29.01 16.78 14.71
N THR A 457 -28.65 15.98 13.71
CA THR A 457 -29.00 14.55 13.69
C THR A 457 -28.14 13.80 14.69
N THR A 458 -28.76 13.11 15.64
CA THR A 458 -28.05 12.23 16.58
C THR A 458 -27.75 10.87 15.97
N LEU A 459 -26.84 10.12 16.58
CA LEU A 459 -26.52 8.77 16.12
C LEU A 459 -27.75 7.86 16.21
N GLY A 460 -28.49 7.89 17.31
CA GLY A 460 -29.71 7.07 17.49
C GLY A 460 -30.78 7.40 16.45
N GLU A 461 -31.03 8.69 16.19
CA GLU A 461 -31.98 9.12 15.16
C GLU A 461 -31.56 8.67 13.75
N PHE A 462 -30.26 8.70 13.46
CA PHE A 462 -29.73 8.21 12.20
C PHE A 462 -29.95 6.71 12.05
N LEU A 463 -29.66 5.93 13.10
CA LEU A 463 -29.82 4.47 13.07
C LEU A 463 -31.30 4.09 12.90
N GLU A 464 -32.21 4.71 13.66
CA GLU A 464 -33.65 4.48 13.54
C GLU A 464 -34.16 4.77 12.12
N GLN A 465 -33.76 5.92 11.54
CA GLN A 465 -34.27 6.35 10.23
C GLN A 465 -33.59 5.67 9.04
N ALA A 466 -32.31 5.31 9.14
CA ALA A 466 -31.55 4.72 8.03
C ALA A 466 -31.63 3.19 8.00
N VAL A 467 -31.49 2.55 9.16
CA VAL A 467 -31.28 1.10 9.26
C VAL A 467 -32.34 0.35 10.08
N GLY A 468 -33.14 1.04 10.90
CA GLY A 468 -34.12 0.45 11.82
C GLY A 468 -35.01 -0.64 11.20
N ASP A 469 -35.77 -0.28 10.17
CA ASP A 469 -36.69 -1.23 9.51
C ASP A 469 -35.96 -2.34 8.70
N ARG A 470 -34.63 -2.24 8.53
CA ARG A 470 -33.88 -3.09 7.58
C ARG A 470 -33.08 -4.20 8.26
N PHE A 471 -32.54 -3.94 9.46
CA PHE A 471 -31.85 -4.95 10.28
C PHE A 471 -32.80 -5.68 11.24
N GLY A 472 -34.03 -5.19 11.40
CA GLY A 472 -35.07 -5.82 12.21
C GLY A 472 -34.97 -5.44 13.69
N ASP A 473 -33.81 -5.65 14.30
CA ASP A 473 -33.51 -5.23 15.68
C ASP A 473 -32.31 -4.27 15.70
N LEU A 474 -32.48 -3.13 16.38
CA LEU A 474 -31.43 -2.13 16.55
C LEU A 474 -30.53 -2.44 17.76
N GLU A 475 -31.00 -3.24 18.73
CA GLU A 475 -30.27 -3.48 19.99
C GLU A 475 -28.91 -4.16 19.72
N GLY A 476 -28.86 -5.10 18.77
CA GLY A 476 -27.65 -5.82 18.37
C GLY A 476 -26.78 -5.10 17.32
N ILE A 477 -26.90 -3.79 17.13
CA ILE A 477 -26.10 -3.05 16.13
C ILE A 477 -24.78 -2.52 16.72
N MET A 478 -23.71 -2.66 15.95
CA MET A 478 -22.42 -2.01 16.15
C MET A 478 -22.17 -0.94 15.08
N VAL A 479 -21.56 0.17 15.49
CA VAL A 479 -21.14 1.28 14.61
C VAL A 479 -19.66 1.58 14.81
N GLN A 480 -18.90 1.63 13.72
CA GLN A 480 -17.45 1.85 13.74
C GLN A 480 -16.99 2.84 12.65
N GLU A 481 -15.95 3.61 12.94
CA GLU A 481 -15.23 4.45 11.98
C GLU A 481 -13.76 4.00 11.91
N GLY A 482 -13.39 3.25 10.87
CA GLY A 482 -12.07 2.59 10.86
C GLY A 482 -11.94 1.65 12.06
N ASP A 483 -10.92 1.86 12.89
CA ASP A 483 -10.69 1.07 14.12
C ASP A 483 -11.40 1.69 15.35
N ARG A 484 -12.04 2.85 15.20
CA ARG A 484 -12.72 3.54 16.30
C ARG A 484 -14.14 2.98 16.47
N LEU A 485 -14.37 2.27 17.58
CA LEU A 485 -15.70 1.85 18.01
C LEU A 485 -16.51 3.07 18.48
N ILE A 486 -17.68 3.27 17.87
CA ILE A 486 -18.58 4.40 18.18
C ILE A 486 -19.75 3.92 19.03
N LEU A 487 -20.34 2.80 18.68
CA LEU A 487 -21.48 2.22 19.37
C LEU A 487 -21.38 0.70 19.32
N ASP A 488 -21.74 0.08 20.43
CA ASP A 488 -21.79 -1.36 20.62
C ASP A 488 -23.10 -1.71 21.38
N PRO A 489 -23.67 -2.91 21.21
CA PRO A 489 -24.85 -3.34 21.98
C PRO A 489 -24.73 -3.13 23.48
N ASP A 490 -23.54 -3.35 24.05
CA ASP A 490 -23.27 -3.17 25.48
C ASP A 490 -22.97 -1.70 25.85
N PHE A 491 -22.66 -0.84 24.87
CA PHE A 491 -22.23 0.55 25.09
C PHE A 491 -22.88 1.53 24.10
N ARG A 492 -24.04 2.07 24.49
CA ARG A 492 -24.90 2.94 23.66
C ARG A 492 -24.91 4.43 24.07
N ASP A 493 -23.98 4.86 24.94
CA ASP A 493 -23.89 6.24 25.46
C ASP A 493 -23.75 7.33 24.37
N ASN A 494 -23.37 6.95 23.16
CA ASN A 494 -23.19 7.87 22.04
C ASN A 494 -24.46 8.09 21.20
N GLU A 495 -25.58 7.42 21.49
CA GLU A 495 -26.83 7.56 20.73
C GLU A 495 -27.41 8.97 20.75
N GLU A 496 -27.31 9.67 21.88
CA GLU A 496 -27.82 11.03 22.04
C GLU A 496 -26.89 12.09 21.44
N LYS A 497 -25.62 11.75 21.17
CA LYS A 497 -24.65 12.69 20.62
C LYS A 497 -24.91 12.93 19.14
N SER A 498 -24.68 14.16 18.69
CA SER A 498 -24.83 14.49 17.27
C SER A 498 -23.75 13.81 16.42
N LEU A 499 -24.07 13.46 15.18
CA LEU A 499 -23.09 12.89 14.25
C LEU A 499 -21.89 13.85 13.99
N VAL A 500 -22.10 15.16 14.18
CA VAL A 500 -21.06 16.19 14.11
C VAL A 500 -20.15 16.15 15.33
N GLU A 501 -20.70 16.01 16.55
CA GLU A 501 -19.91 15.85 17.78
C GLU A 501 -19.08 14.58 17.79
N LEU A 502 -19.59 13.51 17.16
CA LEU A 502 -18.86 12.26 16.99
C LEU A 502 -17.81 12.32 15.86
N GLU A 503 -17.75 13.44 15.13
CA GLU A 503 -16.88 13.65 13.97
C GLU A 503 -17.11 12.62 12.85
N LEU A 504 -18.34 12.14 12.69
CA LEU A 504 -18.69 11.13 11.68
C LEU A 504 -19.10 11.75 10.34
N VAL A 505 -19.21 13.08 10.28
CA VAL A 505 -19.76 13.81 9.15
C VAL A 505 -18.73 14.79 8.59
N GLY A 506 -18.55 14.76 7.27
CA GLY A 506 -17.48 15.52 6.60
C GLY A 506 -16.16 14.75 6.53
N GLN A 507 -15.25 15.21 5.66
CA GLN A 507 -13.96 14.54 5.35
C GLN A 507 -14.10 13.12 4.77
N GLY A 508 -15.29 12.75 4.26
CA GLY A 508 -15.59 11.49 3.59
C GLY A 508 -15.09 10.23 4.29
N LYS A 509 -15.24 10.24 5.61
CA LYS A 509 -15.13 9.08 6.47
C LYS A 509 -16.15 8.01 6.07
N LEU A 510 -15.76 6.76 6.28
CA LEU A 510 -16.59 5.59 6.03
C LEU A 510 -17.05 5.03 7.37
N VAL A 511 -18.36 5.13 7.63
CA VAL A 511 -18.98 4.64 8.86
C VAL A 511 -19.57 3.27 8.59
N SER A 512 -19.07 2.24 9.27
CA SER A 512 -19.57 0.87 9.16
C SER A 512 -20.67 0.63 10.17
N VAL A 513 -21.79 0.06 9.71
CA VAL A 513 -22.89 -0.42 10.54
C VAL A 513 -23.04 -1.92 10.31
N THR A 514 -22.97 -2.69 11.39
CA THR A 514 -23.01 -4.16 11.39
C THR A 514 -23.91 -4.66 12.50
N ASP A 515 -24.46 -5.85 12.34
CA ASP A 515 -25.13 -6.59 13.41
C ASP A 515 -24.16 -7.52 14.15
N GLU A 516 -24.35 -7.68 15.45
CA GLU A 516 -23.54 -8.50 16.37
C GLU A 516 -23.48 -9.97 15.95
N ASP A 517 -24.62 -10.52 15.51
CA ASP A 517 -24.74 -11.90 15.05
C ASP A 517 -24.14 -12.15 13.65
N GLU A 518 -23.63 -11.11 12.98
CA GLU A 518 -23.11 -11.13 11.59
C GLU A 518 -24.07 -11.79 10.57
N VAL A 519 -25.38 -11.71 10.78
CA VAL A 519 -26.42 -12.23 9.89
C VAL A 519 -26.43 -11.46 8.59
N PHE A 520 -26.21 -10.15 8.63
CA PHE A 520 -26.29 -9.26 7.47
C PHE A 520 -24.91 -8.80 6.99
N VAL A 521 -24.81 -8.50 5.69
CA VAL A 521 -23.60 -7.86 5.17
C VAL A 521 -23.46 -6.46 5.77
N PRO A 522 -22.23 -6.00 6.08
CA PRO A 522 -22.02 -4.64 6.57
C PRO A 522 -22.61 -3.58 5.65
N VAL A 523 -23.14 -2.51 6.24
CA VAL A 523 -23.54 -1.30 5.52
C VAL A 523 -22.55 -0.19 5.82
N ILE A 524 -21.82 0.25 4.81
CA ILE A 524 -20.85 1.34 4.90
C ILE A 524 -21.50 2.63 4.39
N PHE A 525 -21.64 3.59 5.29
CA PHE A 525 -22.19 4.91 5.02
C PHE A 525 -21.10 5.96 4.76
N ILE A 526 -21.29 6.75 3.72
CA ILE A 526 -20.63 8.04 3.51
C ILE A 526 -21.59 9.12 4.01
N LEU A 527 -21.29 9.70 5.17
CA LEU A 527 -22.14 10.71 5.79
C LEU A 527 -21.73 12.13 5.36
N LYS A 528 -22.71 12.87 4.87
CA LYS A 528 -22.56 14.26 4.43
C LYS A 528 -23.51 15.13 5.23
N TRP A 529 -23.05 16.32 5.60
CA TRP A 529 -23.95 17.36 6.06
C TRP A 529 -24.19 18.35 4.94
N LEU A 530 -25.33 19.01 4.98
CA LEU A 530 -25.62 20.09 4.04
C LEU A 530 -24.68 21.28 4.35
N ALA A 531 -23.53 21.33 3.68
CA ALA A 531 -22.76 22.56 3.62
C ALA A 531 -23.58 23.55 2.79
N ILE A 532 -24.02 24.64 3.41
CA ILE A 532 -24.56 25.79 2.67
C ILE A 532 -23.46 26.20 1.70
N ILE A 533 -23.62 25.85 0.41
CA ILE A 533 -22.63 26.17 -0.61
C ILE A 533 -22.55 27.71 -0.64
N SER A 534 -21.42 28.25 -0.20
CA SER A 534 -21.04 29.65 -0.41
C SER A 534 -20.71 29.88 -1.89
N PHE A 535 -21.69 29.65 -2.78
CA PHE A 535 -21.60 29.94 -4.22
C PHE A 535 -22.14 31.35 -4.53
N LEU A 536 -22.04 32.27 -3.58
CA LEU A 536 -22.60 33.62 -3.72
C LEU A 536 -21.57 34.72 -4.04
N THR A 537 -20.28 34.41 -4.20
CA THR A 537 -19.27 35.46 -4.44
C THR A 537 -18.52 35.40 -5.78
N SER A 538 -18.62 34.33 -6.59
CA SER A 538 -18.10 34.34 -7.97
C SER A 538 -19.25 34.47 -8.98
N GLY A 539 -19.54 35.71 -9.37
CA GLY A 539 -20.66 36.06 -10.23
C GLY A 539 -20.57 35.48 -11.64
N SER A 540 -21.23 34.35 -11.91
CA SER A 540 -21.67 33.97 -13.27
C SER A 540 -22.79 32.90 -13.36
N GLY A 541 -23.37 32.44 -12.24
CA GLY A 541 -24.41 31.40 -12.25
C GLY A 541 -25.80 31.85 -12.74
N ASN A 542 -26.40 31.04 -13.63
CA ASN A 542 -27.71 31.20 -14.25
C ASN A 542 -28.85 31.48 -13.23
N LYS A 543 -29.77 32.41 -13.53
CA LYS A 543 -30.85 32.87 -12.62
C LYS A 543 -31.74 31.74 -12.09
N HIS A 544 -31.86 30.65 -12.83
CA HIS A 544 -32.66 29.48 -12.45
C HIS A 544 -32.06 28.71 -11.24
N TRP A 545 -30.73 28.55 -11.20
CA TRP A 545 -30.04 27.90 -10.09
C TRP A 545 -30.09 28.72 -8.80
N ARG A 546 -30.03 30.06 -8.90
CA ARG A 546 -30.23 30.95 -7.75
C ARG A 546 -31.64 30.86 -7.15
N MET A 547 -32.65 30.58 -7.98
CA MET A 547 -34.02 30.41 -7.53
C MET A 547 -34.21 29.04 -6.85
N LEU A 548 -33.70 27.96 -7.44
CA LEU A 548 -33.74 26.62 -6.84
C LEU A 548 -33.00 26.55 -5.50
N ILE A 549 -31.80 27.15 -5.40
CA ILE A 549 -31.04 27.20 -4.15
C ILE A 549 -31.76 28.05 -3.09
N ARG A 550 -32.39 29.17 -3.47
CA ARG A 550 -33.19 29.98 -2.53
C ARG A 550 -34.44 29.25 -2.05
N VAL A 551 -35.11 28.49 -2.92
CA VAL A 551 -36.26 27.64 -2.54
C VAL A 551 -35.79 26.51 -1.62
N PHE A 552 -34.64 25.90 -1.88
CA PHE A 552 -34.08 24.83 -1.05
C PHE A 552 -33.61 25.34 0.32
N ILE A 553 -32.94 26.50 0.38
CA ILE A 553 -32.57 27.19 1.62
C ILE A 553 -33.83 27.62 2.39
N PHE A 554 -34.87 28.11 1.70
CA PHE A 554 -36.13 28.47 2.33
C PHE A 554 -36.84 27.25 2.91
N LEU A 555 -36.78 26.09 2.26
CA LEU A 555 -37.31 24.83 2.80
C LEU A 555 -36.52 24.39 4.05
N CYS A 556 -35.18 24.40 4.04
CA CYS A 556 -34.38 24.05 5.22
C CYS A 556 -34.53 25.05 6.39
N SER A 557 -34.55 26.36 6.13
CA SER A 557 -34.74 27.39 7.17
C SER A 557 -36.21 27.57 7.60
N ALA A 558 -37.17 27.05 6.83
CA ALA A 558 -38.54 26.86 7.28
C ALA A 558 -38.66 25.57 8.11
N GLU A 559 -37.82 24.57 7.85
CA GLU A 559 -37.80 23.33 8.61
C GLU A 559 -37.25 23.49 10.03
N GLU A 560 -36.17 24.27 10.21
CA GLU A 560 -35.63 24.68 11.52
C GLU A 560 -36.60 25.57 12.33
N ARG A 561 -37.53 26.28 11.68
CA ARG A 561 -38.49 27.18 12.34
C ARG A 561 -39.77 26.52 12.85
N GLN A 562 -40.02 25.26 12.51
CA GLN A 562 -41.21 24.51 12.91
C GLN A 562 -40.95 23.54 14.07
N GLU A 563 -39.85 23.72 14.82
CA GLU A 563 -39.51 22.93 16.01
C GLU A 563 -40.57 23.08 17.14
N GLU A 564 -41.45 24.09 17.05
CA GLU A 564 -42.50 24.37 18.04
C GLU A 564 -43.76 23.47 17.94
N ASP A 565 -43.99 22.72 16.84
CA ASP A 565 -45.30 22.09 16.55
C ASP A 565 -45.38 20.55 16.64
N GLY A 566 -44.41 19.87 17.27
CA GLY A 566 -44.59 18.45 17.71
C GLY A 566 -44.65 17.36 16.63
N ILE A 567 -44.25 17.65 15.38
CA ILE A 567 -44.12 16.65 14.30
C ILE A 567 -42.70 16.07 14.31
N LYS A 568 -42.53 14.75 14.52
CA LYS A 568 -41.23 14.05 14.34
C LYS A 568 -40.73 14.27 12.91
N LYS A 569 -39.76 15.16 12.69
CA LYS A 569 -39.20 15.44 11.36
C LYS A 569 -38.14 14.43 10.96
N LYS A 570 -38.12 14.06 9.67
CA LYS A 570 -37.00 13.34 9.06
C LYS A 570 -35.77 14.24 9.07
N LYS A 571 -34.74 13.86 9.82
CA LYS A 571 -33.45 14.57 9.91
C LYS A 571 -32.42 14.06 8.90
N ILE A 572 -32.74 12.94 8.24
CA ILE A 572 -32.05 12.49 7.03
C ILE A 572 -32.73 13.10 5.81
N LEU A 573 -31.97 13.92 5.08
CA LEU A 573 -32.44 14.68 3.92
C LEU A 573 -32.44 13.84 2.63
N ALA A 574 -31.48 12.92 2.50
CA ALA A 574 -31.40 12.00 1.37
C ALA A 574 -30.56 10.77 1.74
N ILE A 575 -30.93 9.61 1.20
CA ILE A 575 -30.13 8.37 1.23
C ILE A 575 -30.04 7.84 -0.21
N ASP A 576 -28.84 7.53 -0.68
CA ASP A 576 -28.60 6.85 -1.96
C ASP A 576 -27.81 5.55 -1.74
N GLY A 577 -28.11 4.52 -2.53
CA GLY A 577 -27.38 3.24 -2.52
C GLY A 577 -27.81 2.21 -1.47
N LEU A 578 -28.76 2.54 -0.61
CA LEU A 578 -29.25 1.64 0.44
C LEU A 578 -30.43 0.79 -0.11
N PRO A 579 -30.33 -0.55 -0.15
CA PRO A 579 -31.39 -1.42 -0.65
C PRO A 579 -32.52 -1.58 0.37
N ASP A 580 -33.76 -1.82 -0.10
CA ASP A 580 -34.96 -1.96 0.75
C ASP A 580 -34.79 -2.98 1.88
N SER A 581 -34.07 -4.07 1.62
CA SER A 581 -33.61 -5.03 2.64
C SER A 581 -32.11 -5.26 2.53
N ILE A 582 -31.44 -5.42 3.68
CA ILE A 582 -30.01 -5.73 3.70
C ILE A 582 -29.80 -7.21 3.35
N PRO A 583 -28.89 -7.53 2.41
CA PRO A 583 -28.55 -8.92 2.11
C PRO A 583 -27.99 -9.65 3.33
N LYS A 584 -28.37 -10.92 3.49
CA LYS A 584 -27.73 -11.80 4.48
C LYS A 584 -26.31 -12.14 4.04
N ARG A 585 -25.40 -12.33 5.00
CA ARG A 585 -24.06 -12.83 4.68
C ARG A 585 -24.15 -14.23 4.05
N PRO A 586 -23.28 -14.53 3.07
CA PRO A 586 -23.11 -15.91 2.62
C PRO A 586 -22.68 -16.79 3.79
N ALA A 587 -23.10 -18.06 3.80
CA ALA A 587 -22.60 -19.03 4.77
C ALA A 587 -21.07 -19.08 4.69
N LYS A 588 -20.38 -19.04 5.84
CA LYS A 588 -18.91 -19.19 5.89
C LYS A 588 -18.55 -20.54 5.24
N PRO A 589 -17.64 -20.58 4.26
CA PRO A 589 -17.12 -21.86 3.77
C PRO A 589 -16.46 -22.59 4.94
N GLU A 590 -16.66 -23.91 5.05
CA GLU A 590 -15.97 -24.73 6.05
C GLU A 590 -14.46 -24.55 5.88
N GLU A 591 -13.78 -24.09 6.94
CA GLU A 591 -12.32 -24.00 6.93
C GLU A 591 -11.73 -25.40 6.72
N PRO A 592 -10.76 -25.57 5.82
CA PRO A 592 -10.06 -26.84 5.71
C PRO A 592 -9.35 -27.10 7.04
N LYS A 593 -9.58 -28.28 7.62
CA LYS A 593 -8.88 -28.74 8.82
C LYS A 593 -7.38 -28.65 8.56
N GLU A 594 -6.68 -27.85 9.37
CA GLU A 594 -5.22 -27.87 9.41
C GLU A 594 -4.79 -29.23 9.96
N ASP A 595 -4.25 -30.09 9.09
CA ASP A 595 -3.52 -31.27 9.52
C ASP A 595 -2.12 -30.83 9.96
N ASP A 596 -1.85 -30.90 11.26
CA ASP A 596 -0.55 -30.67 11.89
C ASP A 596 0.44 -31.79 11.49
N GLU A 597 1.12 -31.65 10.35
CA GLU A 597 2.37 -32.37 10.07
C GLU A 597 3.53 -31.37 9.89
N GLU A 598 4.40 -31.32 10.91
CA GLU A 598 5.73 -30.70 10.86
C GLU A 598 6.61 -31.48 9.87
N ASP A 599 6.88 -30.93 8.69
CA ASP A 599 7.94 -31.42 7.79
C ASP A 599 8.98 -30.32 7.55
N ASP A 600 10.17 -30.55 8.13
CA ASP A 600 11.34 -29.68 8.15
C ASP A 600 12.11 -29.73 6.82
N GLY A 601 11.46 -29.37 5.71
CA GLY A 601 12.06 -29.28 4.38
C GLY A 601 12.44 -27.85 4.00
N GLU A 602 13.71 -27.61 3.65
CA GLU A 602 14.19 -26.35 3.07
C GLU A 602 13.36 -25.92 1.84
N ILE A 603 12.52 -24.90 1.99
CA ILE A 603 11.80 -24.26 0.89
C ILE A 603 12.68 -23.14 0.30
N GLU A 604 13.33 -23.43 -0.83
CA GLU A 604 13.92 -22.43 -1.71
C GLU A 604 12.88 -21.36 -2.08
N MET A 605 13.26 -20.09 -1.88
CA MET A 605 12.45 -18.94 -2.28
C MET A 605 12.39 -18.81 -3.81
N ILE A 606 11.32 -19.31 -4.40
CA ILE A 606 10.81 -18.82 -5.68
C ILE A 606 9.37 -18.37 -5.44
N ALA A 607 9.12 -17.07 -5.62
CA ALA A 607 7.77 -16.54 -5.79
C ALA A 607 7.16 -17.18 -7.04
N LYS A 608 6.47 -18.30 -6.88
CA LYS A 608 5.54 -18.82 -7.89
C LYS A 608 4.23 -18.04 -7.75
N PRO A 609 3.73 -17.37 -8.80
CA PRO A 609 2.34 -16.93 -8.82
C PRO A 609 1.44 -18.18 -8.76
N GLY A 610 0.35 -18.10 -8.01
CA GLY A 610 -0.59 -19.20 -7.84
C GLY A 610 -1.00 -19.80 -9.17
N LEU A 611 -0.54 -21.03 -9.43
CA LEU A 611 -1.25 -21.92 -10.32
C LEU A 611 -2.47 -22.41 -9.55
N LEU A 612 -3.66 -22.02 -10.00
CA LEU A 612 -4.80 -22.92 -9.93
C LEU A 612 -4.33 -24.28 -10.47
N LYS A 613 -4.42 -25.32 -9.63
CA LYS A 613 -4.16 -26.71 -10.03
C LYS A 613 -4.95 -26.98 -11.32
N ARG A 614 -4.27 -27.37 -12.39
CA ARG A 614 -4.92 -28.01 -13.55
C ARG A 614 -5.62 -29.27 -13.04
N PRO A 615 -6.81 -29.65 -13.55
CA PRO A 615 -7.24 -31.03 -13.44
C PRO A 615 -6.22 -31.87 -14.18
N GLU A 616 -5.60 -32.83 -13.50
CA GLU A 616 -4.77 -33.85 -14.14
C GLU A 616 -5.65 -34.64 -15.11
N ALA A 617 -5.51 -34.37 -16.41
CA ALA A 617 -6.00 -35.27 -17.43
C ALA A 617 -5.02 -36.43 -17.49
N GLU A 618 -5.54 -37.62 -17.19
CA GLU A 618 -4.86 -38.90 -17.30
C GLU A 618 -4.13 -39.02 -18.65
N VAL A 619 -2.86 -39.40 -18.56
CA VAL A 619 -2.03 -39.77 -19.70
C VAL A 619 -2.52 -41.11 -20.23
N GLU A 620 -3.26 -41.14 -21.34
CA GLU A 620 -3.26 -42.29 -22.26
C GLU A 620 -3.50 -41.89 -23.73
N LYS A 621 -2.52 -42.27 -24.56
CA LYS A 621 -2.61 -42.83 -25.92
C LYS A 621 -3.07 -41.93 -27.09
N GLY A 622 -2.10 -41.65 -27.95
CA GLY A 622 -2.18 -41.83 -29.41
C GLY A 622 -3.24 -41.02 -30.14
N VAL A 623 -2.86 -39.88 -30.69
CA VAL A 623 -3.67 -39.13 -31.65
C VAL A 623 -3.90 -40.02 -32.90
N SER A 624 -5.17 -40.25 -33.24
CA SER A 624 -5.57 -41.06 -34.39
C SER A 624 -5.24 -40.36 -35.72
N GLU A 625 -4.95 -41.14 -36.77
CA GLU A 625 -4.67 -40.65 -38.13
C GLU A 625 -5.79 -39.72 -38.70
N GLU A 626 -7.02 -39.81 -38.17
CA GLU A 626 -8.12 -38.92 -38.54
C GLU A 626 -7.94 -37.48 -38.05
N GLU A 627 -7.31 -37.27 -36.89
CA GLU A 627 -7.03 -35.94 -36.34
C GLU A 627 -5.96 -35.21 -37.18
N GLU A 628 -4.93 -35.94 -37.61
CA GLU A 628 -3.89 -35.42 -38.52
C GLU A 628 -4.45 -35.12 -39.91
N ALA A 629 -5.34 -35.96 -40.43
CA ALA A 629 -6.03 -35.70 -41.70
C ALA A 629 -6.91 -34.45 -41.64
N ARG A 630 -7.56 -34.19 -40.50
CA ARG A 630 -8.40 -33.01 -40.26
C ARG A 630 -7.57 -31.72 -40.17
N VAL A 631 -6.41 -31.76 -39.52
CA VAL A 631 -5.46 -30.64 -39.47
C VAL A 631 -4.86 -30.35 -40.86
N ARG A 632 -4.55 -31.39 -41.64
CA ARG A 632 -4.02 -31.25 -43.01
C ARG A 632 -5.06 -30.68 -43.98
N LYS A 633 -6.35 -31.03 -43.81
CA LYS A 633 -7.47 -30.45 -44.57
C LYS A 633 -7.72 -28.98 -44.20
N LYS A 634 -7.55 -28.61 -42.93
CA LYS A 634 -7.68 -27.22 -42.45
C LYS A 634 -6.58 -26.31 -43.03
N ARG A 635 -5.32 -26.76 -43.04
CA ARG A 635 -4.20 -26.04 -43.68
C ARG A 635 -4.37 -25.84 -45.19
N LYS A 636 -5.02 -26.79 -45.87
CA LYS A 636 -5.28 -26.70 -47.33
C LYS A 636 -6.37 -25.68 -47.65
N LEU A 637 -7.40 -25.57 -46.80
CA LEU A 637 -8.45 -24.56 -46.91
C LEU A 637 -7.96 -23.13 -46.58
N GLU A 638 -7.01 -23.00 -45.65
CA GLU A 638 -6.38 -21.71 -45.31
C GLU A 638 -5.49 -21.19 -46.46
N GLN A 639 -4.81 -22.07 -47.20
CA GLN A 639 -4.01 -21.68 -48.37
C GLN A 639 -4.85 -21.37 -49.62
N GLU A 640 -6.06 -21.90 -49.73
CA GLU A 640 -6.97 -21.61 -50.85
C GLU A 640 -7.80 -20.33 -50.62
N GLY A 641 -8.05 -19.94 -49.36
CA GLY A 641 -8.75 -18.70 -49.01
C GLY A 641 -7.93 -17.40 -49.19
N GLU A 642 -6.61 -17.49 -49.34
CA GLU A 642 -5.73 -16.32 -49.48
C GLU A 642 -5.74 -15.70 -50.90
N LYS A 643 -6.42 -16.33 -51.87
CA LYS A 643 -6.54 -15.83 -53.26
C LYS A 643 -7.74 -14.95 -53.53
N ASP A 644 -8.79 -15.04 -52.72
CA ASP A 644 -10.00 -14.22 -52.86
C ASP A 644 -10.15 -13.40 -51.58
N GLY A 645 -9.72 -12.13 -51.63
CA GLY A 645 -9.51 -11.25 -50.47
C GLY A 645 -10.73 -11.02 -49.57
N VAL A 646 -11.04 -12.01 -48.73
CA VAL A 646 -12.02 -11.95 -47.66
C VAL A 646 -11.27 -12.19 -46.35
N VAL A 647 -11.07 -11.10 -45.60
CA VAL A 647 -10.50 -11.13 -44.26
C VAL A 647 -11.56 -11.69 -43.31
N VAL A 648 -11.39 -12.93 -42.86
CA VAL A 648 -12.12 -13.49 -41.72
C VAL A 648 -11.33 -13.14 -40.47
N ILE A 649 -11.90 -12.26 -39.65
CA ILE A 649 -11.34 -11.81 -38.38
C ILE A 649 -11.63 -12.90 -37.33
N TYR A 650 -10.57 -13.40 -36.68
CA TYR A 650 -10.65 -14.15 -35.42
C TYR A 650 -10.11 -13.29 -34.28
#